data_AF-A0A2U1VXE6-F1
#
_entry.id   AF-A0A2U1VXE6-F1
#
_cell.length_a   1.000
_cell.length_b   1.000
_cell.length_c   1.000
_cell.angle_alpha   90.00
_cell.angle_beta   90.00
_cell.angle_gamma   90.00
#
_symmetry.space_group_name_H-M   'P 1'
#
loop_
_entity.id
_entity.type
_entity.pdbx_description
1 polymer ?
#
loop_
_entity_poly.entity_id
_entity_poly.type
_entity_poly.pdbx_seq_one_letter_code
_entity_poly.pdbx_strand_id
1 'polypeptide(L)'
;MTSDAAVVGPVNNAPTLDNTKTPVLTGENQSVAVNTPTGAVGTLVSSLVNIGGALSNVTDSDSSPSTGIALTATNTANGSWYYTTDGGSNWTAVGSVAGNSALLLKADANTRLFFKANSGYSGTVSSAVTFRAWDQTSGTAGSKVDASTNGGSTAFSTATDTADITITDNVAPTVSSVSSSTSNGTYGIGSSISIQVTFSEAVTVTGTPQLMLETGTTDRTINYVSGTGTSTLTFTYTVQAGDTSADLDYLSTTALVLNSGTIKDAAGNDATLTLPATGSGSSLGGSKAIVIDTAPTITSATYNASTNTLVVTGTNISDGATIDVTKLTLTGQGGSTYTLTSDSSVTSAPSSNSFTITLGSTDQAYVEGLLNKNGTTAQGGTTYNLAGAVNWDSTQSAAADSTGNLVTVSNTQKPTISAVTYNASTGVLTVTGTNLVHQSGAGNDIDLTKLTITGQGSGTAALTGAVEITSATSFSVTLSGGTKTSVDALLNKDGTLSLGGTTYKITSADDWNGPIYGDISDSTGVGITVSGNNSAPVINNLNNDSVAWAGVGSTVTLDAGTAAAVSDTENDGATTWNGASLTVQRSATSGTASGAWSADVFGLGSSYTVTGTTSGTISDGSTQFATYTNTGGVLTVTFDANATATRIGTLMRGISYRNDTPAGDATIRFTLNDGHSASTTADVKVATNTIYVTGTGDGSTVDVTDGVGLREAVAIAAGQTGTQTIVFGSGLVGGTITLGSSLAIGESITFDSDAASGLTISGSAITVASGTTLTLTNGAGDTLTIASKLTGSGGVAKTGAGTLTLTGGNDYSGATDVSGGTLTASGGIGDSSAVTVASGATLNLSGDETVGSLAGAGGVTLGSSTLSVGGANTSTTFDGIISGTGSLTKAGTGTLTLTGTNSYTGATSISAGTLALNSSGGTALSDSSAVSVASGATLSLTSASETIGPLSGVSGGTLALGGNALTISQTSSQTFSGAITGTSSASLTLNANAGATTLTLDGTTNSTGFAGGITVTAGTLLVTSDNNLGAGTLTLNGGLLRMSGSVGTIDNTVAIGSGGGTISIASSGSATLSGAISGSGSLTKAAAGDLTLSGNNSGFTGAFAINAGTVTISHANALGSTAGGTTVADGAALALSGGITVTENLTLSGSGVSSGGALISASGTNTVSGTVTLNADATVTTTSGLTLSGVVSGSSALTKAGTGALTLSGDNTYTGATTVSAGTLIAGHANALGTAAAGTTVASGATLAVGSGITLAENLTVSGTG
;
A
#
# COMPACT_ATOMS: atom_id res chain seq x y z
N MET A 1 -56.30 9.71 91.59
CA MET A 1 -56.01 8.34 91.13
C MET A 1 -55.77 8.41 89.64
N THR A 2 -54.52 8.18 89.27
CA THR A 2 -53.97 8.03 87.92
C THR A 2 -54.36 6.65 87.38
N SER A 3 -54.86 6.57 86.15
CA SER A 3 -54.77 5.34 85.34
C SER A 3 -54.08 5.68 84.03
N ASP A 4 -52.86 5.18 83.97
CA ASP A 4 -51.91 5.11 82.86
C ASP A 4 -52.59 4.85 81.51
N ALA A 5 -52.44 5.78 80.57
CA ALA A 5 -52.46 5.47 79.15
C ALA A 5 -51.00 5.40 78.71
N ALA A 6 -50.48 4.18 78.66
CA ALA A 6 -49.15 3.91 78.15
C ALA A 6 -49.03 4.45 76.72
N VAL A 7 -48.14 5.42 76.54
CA VAL A 7 -47.68 5.84 75.23
C VAL A 7 -46.93 4.65 74.63
N VAL A 8 -47.56 3.98 73.66
CA VAL A 8 -46.85 3.04 72.77
C VAL A 8 -45.92 3.90 71.92
N GLY A 9 -44.63 3.91 72.28
CA GLY A 9 -43.59 4.42 71.39
C GLY A 9 -43.64 3.67 70.06
N PRO A 10 -43.23 4.30 68.93
CA PRO A 10 -43.24 3.64 67.64
C PRO A 10 -42.49 2.31 67.73
N VAL A 11 -43.15 1.22 67.36
CA VAL A 11 -42.52 -0.10 67.23
C VAL A 11 -41.71 -0.04 65.95
N ASN A 12 -40.37 -0.02 66.07
CA ASN A 12 -39.50 -0.15 64.91
C ASN A 12 -39.71 -1.51 64.24
N ASN A 13 -39.80 -1.55 62.92
CA ASN A 13 -39.84 -2.77 62.14
C ASN A 13 -38.67 -2.82 61.16
N ALA A 14 -37.86 -3.89 61.23
CA ALA A 14 -36.71 -4.05 60.34
C ALA A 14 -37.11 -3.98 58.85
N PRO A 15 -36.27 -3.37 57.99
CA PRO A 15 -36.58 -3.24 56.58
C PRO A 15 -36.51 -4.61 55.90
N THR A 16 -37.29 -4.79 54.84
CA THR A 16 -37.25 -5.99 53.98
C THR A 16 -36.47 -5.68 52.71
N LEU A 17 -35.46 -6.51 52.41
CA LEU A 17 -34.61 -6.42 51.22
C LEU A 17 -34.98 -7.53 50.22
N ASP A 18 -35.34 -7.15 49.00
CA ASP A 18 -35.61 -8.05 47.86
C ASP A 18 -34.32 -8.30 47.07
N ASN A 19 -33.68 -9.43 47.35
CA ASN A 19 -32.41 -9.84 46.73
C ASN A 19 -32.55 -10.40 45.30
N THR A 20 -33.74 -10.30 44.69
CA THR A 20 -33.96 -10.71 43.29
C THR A 20 -33.68 -9.59 42.28
N LYS A 21 -33.45 -8.35 42.75
CA LYS A 21 -33.33 -7.14 41.92
C LYS A 21 -31.91 -6.80 41.46
N THR A 22 -30.92 -7.62 41.81
CA THR A 22 -29.52 -7.59 41.31
C THR A 22 -28.93 -6.18 41.11
N PRO A 23 -28.66 -5.43 42.19
CA PRO A 23 -28.00 -4.14 42.09
C PRO A 23 -26.61 -4.28 41.47
N VAL A 24 -26.20 -3.28 40.68
CA VAL A 24 -24.87 -3.21 40.07
C VAL A 24 -24.22 -1.90 40.48
N LEU A 25 -22.95 -1.95 40.85
CA LEU A 25 -22.16 -0.76 41.12
C LEU A 25 -21.81 -0.08 39.80
N THR A 26 -21.76 1.25 39.79
CA THR A 26 -21.29 2.02 38.64
C THR A 26 -19.88 1.56 38.26
N GLY A 27 -19.70 1.16 37.00
CA GLY A 27 -18.39 0.74 36.50
C GLY A 27 -17.40 1.89 36.58
N GLU A 28 -16.16 1.57 36.95
CA GLU A 28 -15.08 2.54 37.07
C GLU A 28 -14.17 2.41 35.84
N ASN A 29 -13.86 3.55 35.21
CA ASN A 29 -12.89 3.64 34.13
C ASN A 29 -11.64 4.30 34.70
N GLN A 30 -10.56 3.55 34.97
CA GLN A 30 -9.33 4.13 35.50
C GLN A 30 -8.09 3.32 35.16
N SER A 31 -7.07 4.02 34.65
CA SER A 31 -5.67 3.70 34.93
C SER A 31 -4.82 4.99 35.07
N VAL A 32 -5.11 5.79 36.09
CA VAL A 32 -4.03 6.46 36.83
C VAL A 32 -4.17 6.14 38.30
N ALA A 33 -3.04 5.89 38.97
CA ALA A 33 -2.97 5.60 40.39
C ALA A 33 -3.48 6.78 41.23
N VAL A 34 -4.79 6.94 41.36
CA VAL A 34 -5.37 7.84 42.35
C VAL A 34 -5.22 7.15 43.71
N ASN A 35 -4.25 7.60 44.51
CA ASN A 35 -3.95 7.00 45.81
C ASN A 35 -5.12 7.14 46.81
N THR A 36 -6.08 8.03 46.56
CA THR A 36 -7.37 8.13 47.28
C THR A 36 -8.38 8.88 46.38
N PRO A 37 -9.60 8.37 46.11
CA PRO A 37 -10.60 9.07 45.29
C PRO A 37 -10.85 10.51 45.78
N THR A 38 -11.20 11.43 44.87
CA THR A 38 -11.56 12.82 45.20
C THR A 38 -12.81 13.24 44.45
N GLY A 39 -13.69 14.02 45.11
CA GLY A 39 -14.97 14.45 44.52
C GLY A 39 -16.01 13.33 44.41
N ALA A 40 -17.09 13.62 43.69
CA ALA A 40 -18.30 12.78 43.61
C ALA A 40 -18.16 11.58 42.64
N VAL A 41 -17.10 10.78 42.80
CA VAL A 41 -16.86 9.52 42.09
C VAL A 41 -17.46 8.31 42.84
N GLY A 42 -17.60 7.16 42.20
CA GLY A 42 -18.19 5.98 42.83
C GLY A 42 -19.72 5.94 42.83
N THR A 43 -20.24 4.79 43.28
CA THR A 43 -21.66 4.47 43.29
C THR A 43 -22.37 5.12 44.47
N LEU A 44 -23.49 5.81 44.21
CA LEU A 44 -24.37 6.32 45.27
C LEU A 44 -25.03 5.16 46.01
N VAL A 45 -25.07 5.20 47.32
CA VAL A 45 -25.73 4.13 48.10
C VAL A 45 -27.24 4.07 47.78
N SER A 46 -27.86 5.19 47.42
CA SER A 46 -29.25 5.25 46.96
C SER A 46 -29.53 4.54 45.63
N SER A 47 -28.50 4.18 44.86
CA SER A 47 -28.65 3.32 43.67
C SER A 47 -28.49 1.84 43.98
N LEU A 48 -27.96 1.48 45.15
CA LEU A 48 -27.85 0.08 45.63
C LEU A 48 -29.07 -0.35 46.44
N VAL A 49 -29.66 0.60 47.17
CA VAL A 49 -30.93 0.41 47.89
C VAL A 49 -31.81 1.66 47.80
N ASN A 50 -33.10 1.48 47.51
CA ASN A 50 -34.08 2.55 47.63
C ASN A 50 -35.51 2.01 47.87
N ILE A 51 -36.35 2.90 48.40
CA ILE A 51 -37.78 2.68 48.63
C ILE A 51 -38.53 3.48 47.55
N GLY A 52 -39.22 2.78 46.63
CA GLY A 52 -40.04 3.42 45.59
C GLY A 52 -39.28 4.12 44.45
N GLY A 53 -37.97 3.90 44.31
CA GLY A 53 -37.14 4.39 43.18
C GLY A 53 -37.00 3.36 42.05
N ALA A 54 -36.06 3.58 41.11
CA ALA A 54 -35.90 2.74 39.92
C ALA A 54 -35.51 1.27 40.22
N LEU A 55 -34.80 1.03 41.34
CA LEU A 55 -34.42 -0.33 41.78
C LEU A 55 -35.50 -0.96 42.69
N SER A 56 -36.10 -0.14 43.58
CA SER A 56 -37.17 -0.48 44.53
C SER A 56 -37.00 -1.86 45.18
N ASN A 57 -35.80 -2.14 45.68
CA ASN A 57 -35.43 -3.40 46.32
C ASN A 57 -35.57 -3.38 47.85
N VAL A 58 -36.00 -2.27 48.45
CA VAL A 58 -36.27 -2.19 49.89
C VAL A 58 -37.70 -1.74 50.15
N THR A 59 -38.37 -2.39 51.11
CA THR A 59 -39.65 -1.96 51.67
C THR A 59 -39.55 -1.90 53.19
N ASP A 60 -40.24 -0.95 53.80
CA ASP A 60 -40.21 -0.73 55.25
C ASP A 60 -41.61 -0.29 55.70
N SER A 61 -42.10 -0.90 56.78
CA SER A 61 -43.46 -0.69 57.28
C SER A 61 -43.59 0.47 58.26
N ASP A 62 -42.47 1.12 58.62
CA ASP A 62 -42.48 2.26 59.52
C ASP A 62 -43.10 3.51 58.86
N SER A 63 -43.70 4.38 59.68
CA SER A 63 -44.44 5.56 59.21
C SER A 63 -43.57 6.66 58.56
N SER A 64 -42.25 6.54 58.59
CA SER A 64 -41.29 7.46 57.96
C SER A 64 -40.02 6.70 57.57
N PRO A 65 -40.12 5.80 56.57
CA PRO A 65 -39.07 4.82 56.34
C PRO A 65 -37.84 5.51 55.74
N SER A 66 -36.70 5.32 56.40
CA SER A 66 -35.38 5.71 55.90
C SER A 66 -34.64 4.47 55.45
N THR A 67 -33.67 4.60 54.54
CA THR A 67 -32.94 3.42 54.06
C THR A 67 -31.46 3.68 53.88
N GLY A 68 -30.70 2.61 53.81
CA GLY A 68 -29.26 2.57 53.78
C GLY A 68 -28.81 1.13 53.75
N ILE A 69 -27.50 0.92 53.80
CA ILE A 69 -26.90 -0.41 53.81
C ILE A 69 -26.04 -0.61 55.06
N ALA A 70 -26.08 -1.82 55.60
CA ALA A 70 -25.05 -2.34 56.48
C ALA A 70 -24.17 -3.28 55.66
N LEU A 71 -22.96 -2.83 55.34
CA LEU A 71 -22.00 -3.56 54.51
C LEU A 71 -21.34 -4.65 55.34
N THR A 72 -21.63 -5.91 55.04
CA THR A 72 -21.22 -7.09 55.82
C THR A 72 -20.08 -7.89 55.21
N ALA A 73 -19.79 -7.71 53.91
CA ALA A 73 -18.59 -8.24 53.27
C ALA A 73 -18.19 -7.38 52.05
N THR A 74 -16.89 -7.41 51.72
CA THR A 74 -16.33 -6.78 50.52
C THR A 74 -15.34 -7.71 49.85
N ASN A 75 -15.37 -7.83 48.53
CA ASN A 75 -14.34 -8.52 47.76
C ASN A 75 -13.16 -7.58 47.51
N THR A 76 -11.98 -7.94 48.03
CA THR A 76 -10.74 -7.15 47.91
C THR A 76 -9.65 -7.85 47.08
N ALA A 77 -9.98 -8.92 46.35
CA ALA A 77 -9.00 -9.69 45.58
C ALA A 77 -8.32 -8.84 44.48
N ASN A 78 -9.10 -7.96 43.84
CA ASN A 78 -8.67 -7.15 42.70
C ASN A 78 -8.70 -5.64 42.98
N GLY A 79 -8.76 -5.22 44.24
CA GLY A 79 -8.82 -3.81 44.60
C GLY A 79 -9.15 -3.52 46.05
N SER A 80 -9.25 -2.23 46.38
CA SER A 80 -9.53 -1.72 47.73
C SER A 80 -10.79 -0.85 47.76
N TRP A 81 -11.57 -0.93 48.83
CA TRP A 81 -12.82 -0.19 48.98
C TRP A 81 -12.66 1.08 49.80
N TYR A 82 -13.27 2.15 49.30
CA TYR A 82 -13.40 3.44 49.98
C TYR A 82 -14.87 3.85 50.05
N TYR A 83 -15.22 4.63 51.06
CA TYR A 83 -16.53 5.24 51.19
C TYR A 83 -16.41 6.71 51.57
N THR A 84 -17.45 7.46 51.27
CA THR A 84 -17.63 8.85 51.70
C THR A 84 -19.06 9.02 52.20
N THR A 85 -19.27 9.96 53.12
CA THR A 85 -20.60 10.40 53.61
C THR A 85 -20.84 11.89 53.34
N ASP A 86 -19.88 12.57 52.70
CA ASP A 86 -19.87 14.04 52.50
C ASP A 86 -19.72 14.44 51.02
N GLY A 87 -20.19 13.59 50.11
CA GLY A 87 -20.16 13.85 48.67
C GLY A 87 -18.79 13.68 48.02
N GLY A 88 -17.84 13.05 48.73
CA GLY A 88 -16.47 12.81 48.26
C GLY A 88 -15.49 13.93 48.59
N SER A 89 -15.84 14.78 49.56
CA SER A 89 -14.93 15.78 50.14
C SER A 89 -13.87 15.09 51.00
N ASN A 90 -14.25 14.02 51.70
CA ASN A 90 -13.35 13.10 52.39
C ASN A 90 -13.69 11.65 52.06
N TRP A 91 -12.66 10.84 51.83
CA TRP A 91 -12.78 9.42 51.53
C TRP A 91 -12.06 8.59 52.58
N THR A 92 -12.76 7.60 53.13
CA THR A 92 -12.26 6.71 54.17
C THR A 92 -12.18 5.28 53.64
N ALA A 93 -11.10 4.56 53.93
CA ALA A 93 -11.02 3.14 53.58
C ALA A 93 -12.07 2.33 54.36
N VAL A 94 -12.79 1.44 53.68
CA VAL A 94 -13.80 0.58 54.31
C VAL A 94 -13.17 -0.37 55.34
N GLY A 95 -11.96 -0.87 55.05
CA GLY A 95 -11.26 -1.85 55.88
C GLY A 95 -12.02 -3.18 56.00
N SER A 96 -11.68 -4.02 56.98
CA SER A 96 -12.38 -5.30 57.18
C SER A 96 -13.79 -5.08 57.70
N VAL A 97 -14.79 -5.69 57.06
CA VAL A 97 -16.20 -5.69 57.47
C VAL A 97 -16.69 -7.12 57.58
N ALA A 98 -17.59 -7.34 58.53
CA ALA A 98 -18.20 -8.64 58.82
C ALA A 98 -19.60 -8.43 59.39
N GLY A 99 -20.40 -9.49 59.54
CA GLY A 99 -21.73 -9.38 60.16
C GLY A 99 -21.73 -8.72 61.54
N ASN A 100 -20.69 -8.96 62.35
CA ASN A 100 -20.51 -8.36 63.68
C ASN A 100 -19.72 -7.03 63.70
N SER A 101 -19.34 -6.51 62.52
CA SER A 101 -18.61 -5.25 62.34
C SER A 101 -18.94 -4.66 60.96
N ALA A 102 -20.22 -4.49 60.71
CA ALA A 102 -20.77 -4.03 59.44
C ALA A 102 -20.69 -2.50 59.36
N LEU A 103 -20.22 -1.97 58.23
CA LEU A 103 -20.13 -0.52 58.01
C LEU A 103 -21.50 0.03 57.58
N LEU A 104 -22.00 1.02 58.31
CA LEU A 104 -23.29 1.65 58.01
C LEU A 104 -23.13 2.79 57.01
N LEU A 105 -23.91 2.76 55.93
CA LEU A 105 -23.91 3.79 54.90
C LEU A 105 -25.35 4.18 54.55
N LYS A 106 -25.62 5.48 54.52
CA LYS A 106 -26.97 6.02 54.29
C LYS A 106 -27.30 6.07 52.79
N ALA A 107 -28.54 5.77 52.41
CA ALA A 107 -29.01 6.02 51.04
C ALA A 107 -29.43 7.49 50.90
N ASP A 108 -28.49 8.35 50.55
CA ASP A 108 -28.72 9.78 50.30
C ASP A 108 -27.88 10.30 49.12
N ALA A 109 -27.96 11.60 48.86
CA ALA A 109 -27.27 12.24 47.73
C ALA A 109 -25.74 12.34 47.89
N ASN A 110 -25.19 12.05 49.08
CA ASN A 110 -23.80 12.34 49.44
C ASN A 110 -22.98 11.07 49.72
N THR A 111 -23.62 9.99 50.11
CA THR A 111 -22.95 8.76 50.54
C THR A 111 -22.63 7.88 49.34
N ARG A 112 -21.35 7.56 49.16
CA ARG A 112 -20.85 6.80 48.00
C ARG A 112 -19.88 5.71 48.40
N LEU A 113 -19.86 4.66 47.58
CA LEU A 113 -18.87 3.58 47.60
C LEU A 113 -18.00 3.66 46.35
N PHE A 114 -16.69 3.55 46.52
CA PHE A 114 -15.73 3.55 45.43
C PHE A 114 -14.81 2.33 45.54
N PHE A 115 -14.63 1.65 44.40
CA PHE A 115 -13.69 0.55 44.28
C PHE A 115 -12.44 1.03 43.55
N LYS A 116 -11.30 0.99 44.24
CA LYS A 116 -10.01 1.22 43.63
C LYS A 116 -9.46 -0.11 43.11
N ALA A 117 -9.56 -0.36 41.81
CA ALA A 117 -8.96 -1.55 41.21
C ALA A 117 -7.43 -1.59 41.41
N ASN A 118 -6.88 -2.81 41.41
CA ASN A 118 -5.44 -3.03 41.29
C ASN A 118 -4.96 -2.58 39.90
N SER A 119 -3.70 -2.15 39.81
CA SER A 119 -3.11 -1.71 38.53
C SER A 119 -3.24 -2.79 37.46
N GLY A 120 -3.71 -2.43 36.26
CA GLY A 120 -3.87 -3.35 35.12
C GLY A 120 -5.02 -4.34 35.22
N TYR A 121 -5.92 -4.22 36.20
CA TYR A 121 -7.11 -5.07 36.27
C TYR A 121 -8.25 -4.53 35.40
N SER A 122 -8.67 -5.33 34.43
CA SER A 122 -9.89 -5.12 33.63
C SER A 122 -10.77 -6.36 33.77
N GLY A 123 -12.08 -6.18 33.99
CA GLY A 123 -13.03 -7.28 34.18
C GLY A 123 -14.05 -7.04 35.30
N THR A 124 -14.87 -8.05 35.56
CA THR A 124 -15.96 -7.99 36.56
C THR A 124 -15.52 -8.60 37.89
N VAL A 125 -15.65 -7.84 38.98
CA VAL A 125 -15.56 -8.35 40.36
C VAL A 125 -16.97 -8.76 40.80
N SER A 126 -17.23 -10.06 40.77
CA SER A 126 -18.50 -10.60 41.26
C SER A 126 -18.60 -10.55 42.78
N SER A 127 -19.82 -10.35 43.29
CA SER A 127 -20.15 -10.14 44.70
C SER A 127 -19.21 -9.12 45.34
N ALA A 128 -18.98 -8.02 44.64
CA ALA A 128 -18.00 -6.99 45.00
C ALA A 128 -18.25 -6.44 46.42
N VAL A 129 -19.53 -6.29 46.76
CA VAL A 129 -20.03 -6.00 48.11
C VAL A 129 -21.18 -6.93 48.49
N THR A 130 -21.33 -7.21 49.78
CA THR A 130 -22.50 -7.88 50.37
C THR A 130 -23.06 -7.03 51.49
N PHE A 131 -24.37 -6.82 51.50
CA PHE A 131 -25.00 -5.90 52.45
C PHE A 131 -26.40 -6.34 52.90
N ARG A 132 -26.84 -5.79 54.04
CA ARG A 132 -28.23 -5.79 54.51
C ARG A 132 -28.84 -4.40 54.30
N ALA A 133 -30.15 -4.30 54.16
CA ALA A 133 -30.83 -3.01 54.25
C ALA A 133 -30.84 -2.53 55.72
N TRP A 134 -30.71 -1.21 55.90
CA TRP A 134 -30.65 -0.53 57.19
C TRP A 134 -31.64 0.62 57.25
N ASP A 135 -32.52 0.65 58.25
CA ASP A 135 -33.61 1.64 58.39
C ASP A 135 -33.21 2.93 59.14
N GLN A 136 -31.98 3.00 59.65
CA GLN A 136 -31.43 4.11 60.43
C GLN A 136 -32.02 4.34 61.82
N THR A 137 -32.83 3.42 62.35
CA THR A 137 -33.39 3.52 63.71
C THR A 137 -32.36 3.31 64.81
N SER A 138 -31.21 2.68 64.48
CA SER A 138 -30.04 2.62 65.36
C SER A 138 -28.73 2.65 64.55
N GLY A 139 -27.66 3.14 65.16
CA GLY A 139 -26.35 3.33 64.52
C GLY A 139 -26.22 4.66 63.77
N THR A 140 -25.01 5.00 63.34
CA THR A 140 -24.71 6.25 62.61
C THR A 140 -23.92 5.95 61.35
N ALA A 141 -24.21 6.63 60.24
CA ALA A 141 -23.48 6.44 58.99
C ALA A 141 -21.96 6.69 59.18
N GLY A 142 -21.13 5.84 58.58
CA GLY A 142 -19.67 5.83 58.76
C GLY A 142 -19.17 5.05 59.98
N SER A 143 -20.05 4.60 60.88
CA SER A 143 -19.67 3.73 62.00
C SER A 143 -19.78 2.24 61.66
N LYS A 144 -19.01 1.40 62.36
CA LYS A 144 -19.14 -0.06 62.30
C LYS A 144 -19.93 -0.57 63.49
N VAL A 145 -20.89 -1.46 63.25
CA VAL A 145 -21.79 -2.00 64.27
C VAL A 145 -21.98 -3.51 64.09
N ASP A 146 -22.54 -4.17 65.11
CA ASP A 146 -22.96 -5.56 64.99
C ASP A 146 -24.33 -5.65 64.30
N ALA A 147 -24.35 -6.10 63.05
CA ALA A 147 -25.55 -6.35 62.25
C ALA A 147 -25.91 -7.86 62.20
N SER A 148 -25.31 -8.69 63.06
CA SER A 148 -25.67 -10.11 63.18
C SER A 148 -27.02 -10.30 63.88
N THR A 149 -27.45 -9.31 64.67
CA THR A 149 -28.81 -9.22 65.22
C THR A 149 -29.69 -8.46 64.23
N ASN A 150 -30.61 -9.17 63.55
CA ASN A 150 -31.40 -8.66 62.41
C ASN A 150 -32.85 -9.18 62.43
N GLY A 151 -33.74 -8.56 61.65
CA GLY A 151 -35.17 -8.86 61.60
C GLY A 151 -35.98 -8.36 62.80
N GLY A 152 -37.30 -8.55 62.77
CA GLY A 152 -38.19 -8.16 63.87
C GLY A 152 -38.17 -6.66 64.13
N SER A 153 -37.76 -6.25 65.33
CA SER A 153 -37.69 -4.84 65.76
C SER A 153 -36.29 -4.22 65.70
N THR A 154 -35.35 -4.87 65.00
CA THR A 154 -33.97 -4.40 64.81
C THR A 154 -33.87 -3.45 63.62
N ALA A 155 -32.71 -2.78 63.46
CA ALA A 155 -32.50 -1.83 62.38
C ALA A 155 -32.12 -2.46 61.01
N PHE A 156 -31.99 -3.79 60.94
CA PHE A 156 -31.35 -4.48 59.80
C PHE A 156 -32.21 -5.60 59.21
N SER A 157 -32.25 -5.70 57.89
CA SER A 157 -32.97 -6.78 57.18
C SER A 157 -32.42 -8.17 57.48
N THR A 158 -33.29 -9.18 57.45
CA THR A 158 -32.88 -10.60 57.57
C THR A 158 -32.20 -11.12 56.29
N ALA A 159 -32.60 -10.64 55.12
CA ALA A 159 -31.96 -10.94 53.85
C ALA A 159 -30.68 -10.11 53.66
N THR A 160 -29.75 -10.68 52.89
CA THR A 160 -28.59 -9.99 52.31
C THR A 160 -28.68 -9.98 50.80
N ASP A 161 -28.09 -8.99 50.17
CA ASP A 161 -27.92 -8.89 48.72
C ASP A 161 -26.46 -8.56 48.36
N THR A 162 -26.11 -8.74 47.09
CA THR A 162 -24.78 -8.51 46.55
C THR A 162 -24.83 -7.59 45.34
N ALA A 163 -23.76 -6.81 45.12
CA ALA A 163 -23.59 -6.03 43.91
C ALA A 163 -22.25 -6.30 43.23
N ASP A 164 -22.28 -6.44 41.91
CA ASP A 164 -21.11 -6.63 41.05
C ASP A 164 -20.58 -5.28 40.57
N ILE A 165 -19.29 -5.23 40.19
CA ILE A 165 -18.68 -4.07 39.52
C ILE A 165 -17.84 -4.52 38.33
N THR A 166 -17.96 -3.82 37.19
CA THR A 166 -17.11 -4.02 36.01
C THR A 166 -16.12 -2.88 35.88
N ILE A 167 -14.86 -3.23 35.67
CA ILE A 167 -13.73 -2.31 35.46
C ILE A 167 -13.30 -2.40 34.00
N THR A 168 -13.11 -1.25 33.35
CA THR A 168 -12.59 -1.17 31.98
C THR A 168 -11.28 -0.38 31.98
N ASP A 169 -10.26 -0.93 31.32
CA ASP A 169 -8.99 -0.25 31.09
C ASP A 169 -8.97 0.35 29.68
N ASN A 170 -8.82 1.68 29.61
CA ASN A 170 -8.79 2.45 28.38
C ASN A 170 -7.47 3.22 28.20
N VAL A 171 -6.43 2.89 28.97
CA VAL A 171 -5.14 3.57 28.89
C VAL A 171 -4.21 2.78 27.97
N ALA A 172 -3.73 3.44 26.92
CA ALA A 172 -2.75 2.85 26.01
C ALA A 172 -1.38 2.70 26.70
N PRO A 173 -0.67 1.56 26.54
CA PRO A 173 0.69 1.44 27.01
C PRO A 173 1.62 2.42 26.26
N THR A 174 2.48 3.14 26.97
CA THR A 174 3.39 4.15 26.42
C THR A 174 4.84 3.72 26.57
N VAL A 175 5.74 4.15 25.68
CA VAL A 175 7.18 3.86 25.81
C VAL A 175 7.81 4.74 26.89
N SER A 176 8.38 4.13 27.92
CA SER A 176 9.02 4.82 29.05
C SER A 176 10.52 5.01 28.88
N SER A 177 11.21 4.07 28.22
CA SER A 177 12.65 4.16 27.94
C SER A 177 13.09 3.21 26.83
N VAL A 178 14.19 3.53 26.17
CA VAL A 178 14.93 2.61 25.30
C VAL A 178 16.36 2.51 25.83
N SER A 179 16.88 1.29 25.98
CA SER A 179 18.23 1.00 26.47
C SER A 179 18.80 -0.21 25.73
N SER A 180 19.99 -0.67 26.09
CA SER A 180 20.58 -1.92 25.62
C SER A 180 20.99 -2.81 26.80
N SER A 181 20.97 -4.14 26.63
CA SER A 181 21.65 -5.07 27.55
C SER A 181 23.13 -5.25 27.21
N THR A 182 23.55 -4.86 26.02
CA THR A 182 24.95 -4.84 25.60
C THR A 182 25.70 -3.76 26.38
N SER A 183 26.91 -4.09 26.85
CA SER A 183 27.78 -3.17 27.58
C SER A 183 28.17 -1.94 26.73
N ASN A 184 28.60 -0.87 27.38
CA ASN A 184 29.22 0.26 26.69
C ASN A 184 30.55 -0.17 26.05
N GLY A 185 30.86 0.36 24.87
CA GLY A 185 32.08 0.01 24.14
C GLY A 185 31.99 0.32 22.64
N THR A 186 33.06 0.00 21.93
CA THR A 186 33.15 0.11 20.47
C THR A 186 32.91 -1.25 19.84
N TYR A 187 32.03 -1.29 18.83
CA TYR A 187 31.59 -2.50 18.16
C TYR A 187 31.81 -2.39 16.66
N GLY A 188 32.50 -3.38 16.10
CA GLY A 188 32.73 -3.52 14.66
C GLY A 188 31.80 -4.54 14.00
N ILE A 189 32.02 -4.79 12.72
CA ILE A 189 31.20 -5.67 11.85
C ILE A 189 30.97 -7.03 12.50
N GLY A 190 29.72 -7.52 12.43
CA GLY A 190 29.31 -8.83 12.97
C GLY A 190 28.99 -8.83 14.47
N SER A 191 29.24 -7.73 15.19
CA SER A 191 28.84 -7.59 16.59
C SER A 191 27.32 -7.59 16.73
N SER A 192 26.79 -8.28 17.73
CA SER A 192 25.36 -8.30 18.04
C SER A 192 25.04 -7.42 19.25
N ILE A 193 24.12 -6.47 19.07
CA ILE A 193 23.72 -5.47 20.05
C ILE A 193 22.23 -5.65 20.34
N SER A 194 21.88 -5.85 21.61
CA SER A 194 20.52 -6.15 22.05
C SER A 194 19.84 -4.90 22.60
N ILE A 195 18.90 -4.34 21.83
CA ILE A 195 18.15 -3.13 22.15
C ILE A 195 16.85 -3.50 22.87
N GLN A 196 16.54 -2.81 23.96
CA GLN A 196 15.38 -3.03 24.82
C GLN A 196 14.49 -1.79 24.85
N VAL A 197 13.24 -1.93 24.42
CA VAL A 197 12.19 -0.91 24.49
C VAL A 197 11.26 -1.25 25.65
N THR A 198 11.19 -0.38 26.65
CA THR A 198 10.36 -0.58 27.86
C THR A 198 9.10 0.28 27.79
N PHE A 199 7.95 -0.34 28.04
CA PHE A 199 6.63 0.28 28.10
C PHE A 199 6.21 0.58 29.56
N SER A 200 5.14 1.36 29.74
CA SER A 200 4.55 1.69 31.04
C SER A 200 3.93 0.49 31.76
N GLU A 201 3.62 -0.58 31.01
CA GLU A 201 3.07 -1.83 31.51
C GLU A 201 3.38 -3.00 30.54
N ALA A 202 2.88 -4.20 30.84
CA ALA A 202 3.13 -5.37 30.02
C ALA A 202 2.35 -5.35 28.70
N VAL A 203 3.02 -5.68 27.60
CA VAL A 203 2.43 -5.68 26.25
C VAL A 203 2.55 -7.03 25.56
N THR A 204 1.54 -7.39 24.78
CA THR A 204 1.48 -8.55 23.89
C THR A 204 1.75 -8.10 22.46
N VAL A 205 2.63 -8.83 21.77
CA VAL A 205 3.05 -8.53 20.41
C VAL A 205 2.53 -9.61 19.45
N THR A 206 1.96 -9.18 18.32
CA THR A 206 1.73 -10.03 17.14
C THR A 206 2.51 -9.48 15.94
N GLY A 207 2.87 -10.35 14.98
CA GLY A 207 3.72 -9.96 13.85
C GLY A 207 5.17 -9.67 14.28
N THR A 208 5.88 -8.90 13.46
CA THR A 208 7.29 -8.54 13.68
C THR A 208 7.48 -7.02 13.60
N PRO A 209 7.16 -6.29 14.68
CA PRO A 209 7.45 -4.86 14.77
C PRO A 209 8.93 -4.55 14.51
N GLN A 210 9.19 -3.34 14.04
CA GLN A 210 10.51 -2.90 13.58
C GLN A 210 10.91 -1.58 14.24
N LEU A 211 12.20 -1.45 14.53
CA LEU A 211 12.82 -0.24 15.06
C LEU A 211 13.90 0.24 14.09
N MET A 212 13.86 1.52 13.70
CA MET A 212 14.91 2.13 12.86
C MET A 212 16.01 2.74 13.73
N LEU A 213 17.25 2.28 13.56
CA LEU A 213 18.45 2.82 14.21
C LEU A 213 19.15 3.85 13.33
N GLU A 214 19.71 4.89 13.96
CA GLU A 214 20.61 5.86 13.33
C GLU A 214 22.03 5.28 13.32
N THR A 215 22.43 4.77 12.16
CA THR A 215 23.70 4.03 11.98
C THR A 215 24.61 4.68 10.94
N GLY A 216 24.40 5.97 10.64
CA GLY A 216 25.24 6.73 9.73
C GLY A 216 24.52 7.10 8.45
N THR A 217 25.16 6.95 7.29
CA THR A 217 24.53 7.34 6.01
C THR A 217 23.37 6.42 5.60
N THR A 218 23.39 5.18 6.08
CA THR A 218 22.36 4.17 5.84
C THR A 218 21.87 3.65 7.18
N ASP A 219 20.61 3.94 7.49
CA ASP A 219 19.99 3.51 8.73
C ASP A 219 19.54 2.05 8.70
N ARG A 220 19.63 1.37 9.84
CA ARG A 220 19.25 -0.04 9.96
C ARG A 220 17.89 -0.21 10.61
N THR A 221 16.98 -0.87 9.88
CA THR A 221 15.74 -1.41 10.46
C THR A 221 16.03 -2.75 11.13
N ILE A 222 15.73 -2.86 12.42
CA ILE A 222 15.91 -4.08 13.20
C ILE A 222 14.57 -4.66 13.64
N ASN A 223 14.50 -5.99 13.71
CA ASN A 223 13.27 -6.71 14.00
C ASN A 223 13.13 -7.04 15.49
N TYR A 224 11.89 -7.06 15.96
CA TYR A 224 11.50 -7.61 17.25
C TYR A 224 11.92 -9.09 17.37
N VAL A 225 12.47 -9.48 18.52
CA VAL A 225 12.96 -10.84 18.80
C VAL A 225 12.20 -11.50 19.94
N SER A 226 11.99 -10.81 21.07
CA SER A 226 11.38 -11.40 22.27
C SER A 226 10.86 -10.35 23.25
N GLY A 227 10.04 -10.75 24.23
CA GLY A 227 9.53 -9.85 25.28
C GLY A 227 8.00 -9.73 25.36
N THR A 228 7.26 -10.39 24.46
CA THR A 228 5.78 -10.46 24.52
C THR A 228 5.30 -10.98 25.88
N GLY A 229 4.24 -10.36 26.41
CA GLY A 229 3.72 -10.61 27.75
C GLY A 229 4.50 -9.91 28.88
N THR A 230 5.50 -9.10 28.56
CA THR A 230 6.29 -8.31 29.52
C THR A 230 6.26 -6.82 29.16
N SER A 231 6.77 -5.97 30.04
CA SER A 231 6.89 -4.53 29.76
C SER A 231 8.11 -4.17 28.91
N THR A 232 8.99 -5.12 28.58
CA THR A 232 10.24 -4.83 27.85
C THR A 232 10.35 -5.72 26.62
N LEU A 233 10.40 -5.09 25.44
CA LEU A 233 10.59 -5.77 24.16
C LEU A 233 12.05 -5.69 23.73
N THR A 234 12.59 -6.79 23.23
CA THR A 234 13.98 -6.91 22.77
C THR A 234 14.05 -6.99 21.25
N PHE A 235 14.94 -6.19 20.68
CA PHE A 235 15.32 -6.15 19.27
C PHE A 235 16.82 -6.48 19.18
N THR A 236 17.25 -7.06 18.07
CA THR A 236 18.67 -7.38 17.85
C THR A 236 19.19 -6.66 16.62
N TYR A 237 20.24 -5.87 16.83
CA TYR A 237 21.02 -5.23 15.79
C TYR A 237 22.32 -6.01 15.57
N THR A 238 22.62 -6.39 14.33
CA THR A 238 23.93 -6.91 13.96
C THR A 238 24.64 -5.84 13.14
N VAL A 239 25.80 -5.40 13.61
CA VAL A 239 26.60 -4.35 12.93
C VAL A 239 27.02 -4.83 11.55
N GLN A 240 26.73 -4.04 10.53
CA GLN A 240 27.04 -4.34 9.13
C GLN A 240 28.11 -3.38 8.60
N ALA A 241 28.70 -3.74 7.45
CA ALA A 241 29.65 -2.87 6.76
C ALA A 241 29.02 -1.50 6.43
N GLY A 242 29.77 -0.43 6.67
CA GLY A 242 29.35 0.95 6.45
C GLY A 242 28.57 1.60 7.60
N ASP A 243 28.21 0.83 8.64
CA ASP A 243 27.53 1.39 9.81
C ASP A 243 28.54 2.20 10.65
N THR A 244 28.20 3.44 11.00
CA THR A 244 29.02 4.31 11.82
C THR A 244 28.15 5.15 12.74
N SER A 245 28.47 5.13 14.04
CA SER A 245 27.78 5.96 15.01
C SER A 245 28.69 6.24 16.19
N ALA A 246 28.87 7.53 16.48
CA ALA A 246 29.63 7.96 17.65
C ALA A 246 28.88 7.63 18.96
N ASP A 247 27.56 7.53 18.90
CA ASP A 247 26.70 7.09 19.98
C ASP A 247 25.37 6.58 19.41
N LEU A 248 25.17 5.26 19.43
CA LEU A 248 24.05 4.60 18.76
C LEU A 248 22.70 5.03 19.37
N ASP A 249 21.81 5.57 18.56
CA ASP A 249 20.43 5.88 18.94
C ASP A 249 19.44 5.38 17.86
N TYR A 250 18.15 5.56 18.09
CA TYR A 250 17.12 5.39 17.05
C TYR A 250 16.91 6.67 16.25
N LEU A 251 16.43 6.54 15.01
CA LEU A 251 16.35 7.63 14.05
C LEU A 251 15.49 8.81 14.52
N SER A 252 14.36 8.53 15.19
CA SER A 252 13.44 9.57 15.68
C SER A 252 12.46 9.03 16.71
N THR A 253 11.67 9.92 17.33
CA THR A 253 10.59 9.54 18.25
C THR A 253 9.51 8.66 17.62
N THR A 254 9.47 8.51 16.29
CA THR A 254 8.51 7.66 15.57
C THR A 254 9.18 6.44 14.90
N ALA A 255 10.42 6.11 15.28
CA ALA A 255 11.19 5.05 14.64
C ALA A 255 10.69 3.61 14.92
N LEU A 256 9.79 3.44 15.88
CA LEU A 256 9.14 2.16 16.17
C LEU A 256 7.84 2.02 15.35
N VAL A 257 7.78 1.02 14.49
CA VAL A 257 6.64 0.76 13.59
C VAL A 257 6.15 -0.68 13.70
N LEU A 258 4.88 -0.93 13.39
CA LEU A 258 4.24 -2.22 13.62
C LEU A 258 4.52 -3.28 12.56
N ASN A 259 4.83 -2.88 11.31
CA ASN A 259 5.07 -3.79 10.19
C ASN A 259 3.97 -4.87 10.05
N SER A 260 2.72 -4.43 9.91
CA SER A 260 1.50 -5.27 9.88
C SER A 260 1.23 -6.12 11.15
N GLY A 261 2.00 -5.92 12.22
CA GLY A 261 1.80 -6.52 13.54
C GLY A 261 0.97 -5.65 14.49
N THR A 262 0.93 -6.02 15.77
CA THR A 262 0.32 -5.23 16.84
C THR A 262 1.18 -5.23 18.10
N ILE A 263 1.10 -4.16 18.89
CA ILE A 263 1.61 -4.10 20.26
C ILE A 263 0.44 -3.59 21.11
N LYS A 264 -0.12 -4.46 21.95
CA LYS A 264 -1.32 -4.17 22.76
C LYS A 264 -1.10 -4.57 24.21
N ASP A 265 -1.79 -3.95 25.16
CA ASP A 265 -1.85 -4.47 26.54
C ASP A 265 -2.77 -5.71 26.65
N ALA A 266 -2.98 -6.20 27.88
CA ALA A 266 -3.89 -7.31 28.15
C ALA A 266 -5.38 -6.96 28.00
N ALA A 267 -5.73 -5.67 28.05
CA ALA A 267 -7.09 -5.17 27.88
C ALA A 267 -7.45 -4.94 26.39
N GLY A 268 -6.46 -4.97 25.50
CA GLY A 268 -6.60 -4.83 24.05
C GLY A 268 -6.31 -3.42 23.52
N ASN A 269 -5.83 -2.49 24.37
CA ASN A 269 -5.50 -1.13 23.96
C ASN A 269 -4.21 -1.12 23.12
N ASP A 270 -4.21 -0.36 22.02
CA ASP A 270 -3.03 -0.19 21.16
C ASP A 270 -1.97 0.67 21.85
N ALA A 271 -0.71 0.23 21.78
CA ALA A 271 0.40 0.97 22.36
C ALA A 271 0.67 2.31 21.64
N THR A 272 0.98 3.34 22.42
CA THR A 272 1.56 4.58 21.90
C THR A 272 3.04 4.35 21.63
N LEU A 273 3.43 4.33 20.36
CA LEU A 273 4.77 3.97 19.90
C LEU A 273 5.78 5.13 19.91
N THR A 274 5.38 6.29 20.43
CA THR A 274 6.26 7.46 20.53
C THR A 274 7.42 7.16 21.49
N LEU A 275 8.63 7.09 20.96
CA LEU A 275 9.85 6.91 21.71
C LEU A 275 10.26 8.22 22.42
N PRO A 276 11.07 8.15 23.50
CA PRO A 276 11.68 9.32 24.10
C PRO A 276 12.43 10.19 23.07
N ALA A 277 12.64 11.47 23.38
CA ALA A 277 13.47 12.32 22.52
C ALA A 277 14.91 11.74 22.47
N THR A 278 15.50 11.69 21.28
CA THR A 278 16.89 11.22 21.09
C THR A 278 17.86 12.03 21.95
N GLY A 279 18.88 11.36 22.51
CA GLY A 279 19.81 11.95 23.48
C GLY A 279 19.24 12.30 24.86
N SER A 280 17.95 12.11 25.13
CA SER A 280 17.39 12.23 26.49
C SER A 280 17.84 11.08 27.39
N GLY A 281 17.86 11.24 28.71
CA GLY A 281 18.27 10.18 29.65
C GLY A 281 17.44 8.87 29.59
N SER A 282 16.31 8.87 28.88
CA SER A 282 15.47 7.69 28.62
C SER A 282 15.61 7.14 27.18
N SER A 283 16.42 7.77 26.31
CA SER A 283 16.75 7.29 24.97
C SER A 283 17.92 6.31 24.98
N LEU A 284 18.20 5.65 23.84
CA LEU A 284 19.29 4.69 23.75
C LEU A 284 20.64 5.39 23.92
N GLY A 285 20.91 6.44 23.13
CA GLY A 285 22.16 7.21 23.22
C GLY A 285 22.30 7.96 24.55
N GLY A 286 21.19 8.42 25.14
CA GLY A 286 21.26 9.06 26.46
C GLY A 286 21.47 8.09 27.64
N SER A 287 21.28 6.78 27.44
CA SER A 287 21.37 5.77 28.51
C SER A 287 22.52 4.78 28.36
N LYS A 288 23.15 4.70 27.19
CA LYS A 288 24.29 3.83 26.86
C LYS A 288 25.28 4.57 25.98
N ALA A 289 26.56 4.20 26.09
CA ALA A 289 27.64 4.72 25.25
C ALA A 289 28.11 3.60 24.32
N ILE A 290 27.37 3.39 23.24
CA ILE A 290 27.63 2.33 22.26
C ILE A 290 28.14 3.00 20.98
N VAL A 291 29.41 2.78 20.68
CA VAL A 291 30.08 3.31 19.49
C VAL A 291 30.09 2.23 18.42
N ILE A 292 29.65 2.57 17.21
CA ILE A 292 29.75 1.71 16.04
C ILE A 292 30.89 2.22 15.16
N ASP A 293 31.92 1.40 14.99
CA ASP A 293 33.09 1.70 14.16
C ASP A 293 33.41 0.52 13.24
N THR A 294 33.14 0.71 11.95
CA THR A 294 33.34 -0.29 10.90
C THR A 294 34.42 0.12 9.90
N ALA A 295 35.20 1.17 10.19
CA ALA A 295 36.24 1.63 9.27
C ALA A 295 37.37 0.59 9.13
N PRO A 296 37.74 0.18 7.90
CA PRO A 296 38.87 -0.73 7.66
C PRO A 296 40.21 -0.07 8.00
N THR A 297 41.12 -0.83 8.62
CA THR A 297 42.50 -0.36 8.95
C THR A 297 43.54 -1.43 8.64
N ILE A 298 44.73 -1.02 8.18
CA ILE A 298 45.89 -1.88 7.96
C ILE A 298 46.70 -1.95 9.27
N THR A 299 47.35 -3.08 9.52
CA THR A 299 48.19 -3.27 10.72
C THR A 299 49.62 -3.72 10.39
N SER A 300 49.81 -4.55 9.37
CA SER A 300 51.13 -5.03 8.92
C SER A 300 51.07 -5.70 7.55
N ALA A 301 52.23 -5.95 6.93
CA ALA A 301 52.32 -6.75 5.72
C ALA A 301 53.61 -7.61 5.62
N THR A 302 53.57 -8.66 4.81
CA THR A 302 54.72 -9.50 4.46
C THR A 302 54.87 -9.61 2.94
N TYR A 303 56.07 -9.37 2.43
CA TYR A 303 56.39 -9.48 1.01
C TYR A 303 57.36 -10.64 0.76
N ASN A 304 57.00 -11.53 -0.17
CA ASN A 304 57.86 -12.61 -0.66
C ASN A 304 58.21 -12.33 -2.12
N ALA A 305 59.45 -11.90 -2.35
CA ALA A 305 59.95 -11.53 -3.66
C ALA A 305 60.16 -12.72 -4.60
N SER A 306 60.03 -13.96 -4.11
CA SER A 306 60.07 -15.13 -5.00
C SER A 306 58.74 -15.54 -5.60
N THR A 307 57.66 -15.18 -4.91
CA THR A 307 56.28 -15.48 -5.32
C THR A 307 55.53 -14.21 -5.71
N ASN A 308 56.19 -13.05 -5.63
CA ASN A 308 55.64 -11.72 -5.89
C ASN A 308 54.36 -11.44 -5.10
N THR A 309 54.28 -11.97 -3.88
CA THR A 309 53.08 -11.92 -3.06
C THR A 309 53.28 -11.00 -1.87
N LEU A 310 52.40 -10.02 -1.73
CA LEU A 310 52.26 -9.14 -0.58
C LEU A 310 51.02 -9.56 0.22
N VAL A 311 51.20 -10.11 1.41
CA VAL A 311 50.09 -10.44 2.33
C VAL A 311 49.90 -9.27 3.28
N VAL A 312 48.70 -8.70 3.30
CA VAL A 312 48.32 -7.54 4.12
C VAL A 312 47.40 -8.02 5.24
N THR A 313 47.65 -7.57 6.46
CA THR A 313 46.83 -7.86 7.66
C THR A 313 46.17 -6.58 8.16
N GLY A 314 44.90 -6.66 8.55
CA GLY A 314 44.09 -5.52 9.00
C GLY A 314 42.94 -5.91 9.93
N THR A 315 42.03 -4.96 10.17
CA THR A 315 40.77 -5.15 10.92
C THR A 315 39.61 -4.47 10.18
N ASN A 316 38.38 -4.92 10.43
CA ASN A 316 37.14 -4.42 9.80
C ASN A 316 37.13 -4.47 8.27
N ILE A 317 37.95 -5.34 7.67
CA ILE A 317 37.88 -5.64 6.24
C ILE A 317 36.61 -6.50 6.02
N SER A 318 35.83 -6.26 4.97
CA SER A 318 34.67 -7.11 4.70
C SER A 318 35.09 -8.42 4.02
N ASP A 319 34.41 -9.53 4.31
CA ASP A 319 34.62 -10.77 3.57
C ASP A 319 34.25 -10.54 2.08
N GLY A 320 35.20 -10.81 1.19
CA GLY A 320 35.05 -10.53 -0.24
C GLY A 320 35.17 -9.04 -0.62
N ALA A 321 35.76 -8.19 0.24
CA ALA A 321 35.99 -6.78 -0.03
C ALA A 321 36.69 -6.52 -1.38
N THR A 322 36.38 -5.37 -2.00
CA THR A 322 37.09 -4.89 -3.19
C THR A 322 38.21 -3.95 -2.78
N ILE A 323 39.44 -4.45 -2.83
CA ILE A 323 40.63 -3.66 -2.52
C ILE A 323 41.12 -2.96 -3.79
N ASP A 324 41.22 -1.63 -3.73
CA ASP A 324 41.88 -0.85 -4.75
C ASP A 324 43.37 -0.82 -4.47
N VAL A 325 44.09 -1.75 -5.10
CA VAL A 325 45.55 -1.84 -4.99
C VAL A 325 46.23 -0.53 -5.40
N THR A 326 45.63 0.30 -6.26
CA THR A 326 46.20 1.57 -6.72
C THR A 326 46.26 2.66 -5.65
N LYS A 327 45.68 2.38 -4.48
CA LYS A 327 45.75 3.25 -3.29
C LYS A 327 46.81 2.79 -2.29
N LEU A 328 47.52 1.71 -2.56
CA LEU A 328 48.51 1.15 -1.66
C LEU A 328 49.92 1.59 -2.05
N THR A 329 50.63 2.23 -1.14
CA THR A 329 51.96 2.80 -1.35
C THR A 329 53.00 2.15 -0.45
N LEU A 330 54.05 1.60 -1.05
CA LEU A 330 55.20 1.02 -0.36
C LEU A 330 56.32 2.07 -0.22
N THR A 331 57.07 1.99 0.88
CA THR A 331 58.25 2.84 1.15
C THR A 331 59.48 1.95 1.40
N GLY A 332 60.65 2.32 0.88
CA GLY A 332 61.87 1.52 1.04
C GLY A 332 63.18 2.25 0.69
N GLN A 333 64.01 1.66 -0.18
CA GLN A 333 65.36 2.12 -0.51
C GLN A 333 65.45 3.64 -0.70
N GLY A 334 66.35 4.27 0.08
CA GLY A 334 66.61 5.72 0.03
C GLY A 334 65.45 6.59 0.52
N GLY A 335 64.41 6.02 1.15
CA GLY A 335 63.19 6.74 1.52
C GLY A 335 62.21 6.94 0.35
N SER A 336 62.46 6.31 -0.79
CA SER A 336 61.59 6.38 -1.96
C SER A 336 60.26 5.67 -1.69
N THR A 337 59.22 6.06 -2.41
CA THR A 337 57.88 5.48 -2.32
C THR A 337 57.39 5.03 -3.69
N TYR A 338 56.62 3.94 -3.72
CA TYR A 338 55.95 3.48 -4.94
C TYR A 338 54.51 3.10 -4.63
N THR A 339 53.57 3.73 -5.34
CA THR A 339 52.16 3.36 -5.30
C THR A 339 51.91 2.27 -6.32
N LEU A 340 51.32 1.16 -5.90
CA LEU A 340 50.95 0.06 -6.78
C LEU A 340 50.00 0.55 -7.87
N THR A 341 49.94 -0.18 -8.97
CA THR A 341 49.08 0.15 -10.11
C THR A 341 48.05 -0.95 -10.32
N SER A 342 47.16 -0.74 -11.30
CA SER A 342 46.08 -1.69 -11.60
C SER A 342 46.56 -2.99 -12.23
N ASP A 343 47.87 -3.15 -12.45
CA ASP A 343 48.46 -4.39 -12.94
C ASP A 343 48.63 -5.45 -11.84
N SER A 344 48.62 -5.03 -10.57
CA SER A 344 48.55 -5.91 -9.41
C SER A 344 47.11 -6.32 -9.12
N SER A 345 46.93 -7.49 -8.52
CA SER A 345 45.58 -7.99 -8.19
C SER A 345 45.54 -8.71 -6.85
N VAL A 346 44.39 -8.63 -6.20
CA VAL A 346 44.11 -9.42 -5.01
C VAL A 346 43.83 -10.87 -5.42
N THR A 347 44.62 -11.81 -4.90
CA THR A 347 44.61 -13.22 -5.31
C THR A 347 44.04 -14.18 -4.26
N SER A 348 43.73 -13.69 -3.07
CA SER A 348 42.92 -14.40 -2.07
C SER A 348 41.59 -13.69 -1.89
N ALA A 349 40.49 -14.41 -1.68
CA ALA A 349 39.27 -13.78 -1.21
C ALA A 349 39.56 -12.99 0.09
N PRO A 350 39.37 -11.67 0.14
CA PRO A 350 39.60 -10.90 1.34
C PRO A 350 38.76 -11.42 2.48
N SER A 351 39.37 -11.46 3.67
CA SER A 351 38.73 -11.89 4.91
C SER A 351 38.70 -10.72 5.88
N SER A 352 37.98 -10.90 6.99
CA SER A 352 37.87 -9.88 8.04
C SER A 352 39.17 -9.34 8.65
N ASN A 353 40.29 -10.02 8.39
CA ASN A 353 41.60 -9.66 8.94
C ASN A 353 42.76 -9.68 7.93
N SER A 354 42.57 -10.11 6.69
CA SER A 354 43.69 -10.24 5.74
C SER A 354 43.28 -10.38 4.28
N PHE A 355 44.20 -10.00 3.40
CA PHE A 355 44.14 -10.28 1.96
C PHE A 355 45.55 -10.40 1.37
N THR A 356 45.67 -11.07 0.23
CA THR A 356 46.93 -11.28 -0.50
C THR A 356 46.87 -10.60 -1.85
N ILE A 357 47.90 -9.82 -2.17
CA ILE A 357 48.13 -9.22 -3.48
C ILE A 357 49.24 -9.99 -4.18
N THR A 358 49.02 -10.36 -5.44
CA THR A 358 50.11 -10.75 -6.35
C THR A 358 50.46 -9.54 -7.20
N LEU A 359 51.73 -9.13 -7.16
CA LEU A 359 52.20 -7.95 -7.89
C LEU A 359 52.22 -8.21 -9.39
N GLY A 360 51.74 -7.22 -10.16
CA GLY A 360 51.87 -7.18 -11.60
C GLY A 360 53.31 -6.96 -12.05
N SER A 361 53.60 -7.13 -13.33
CA SER A 361 54.97 -7.07 -13.85
C SER A 361 55.60 -5.67 -13.80
N THR A 362 54.78 -4.62 -13.80
CA THR A 362 55.24 -3.23 -13.61
C THR A 362 55.55 -3.03 -12.15
N ASP A 363 54.56 -3.27 -11.29
CA ASP A 363 54.71 -3.10 -9.84
C ASP A 363 55.85 -3.94 -9.27
N GLN A 364 56.03 -5.17 -9.73
CA GLN A 364 57.15 -6.02 -9.36
C GLN A 364 58.50 -5.31 -9.58
N ALA A 365 58.71 -4.70 -10.74
CA ALA A 365 59.99 -4.07 -11.09
C ALA A 365 60.35 -2.93 -10.12
N TYR A 366 59.37 -2.11 -9.77
CA TYR A 366 59.53 -0.99 -8.85
C TYR A 366 59.66 -1.45 -7.41
N VAL A 367 58.85 -2.43 -6.99
CA VAL A 367 58.86 -2.92 -5.61
C VAL A 367 60.13 -3.71 -5.30
N GLU A 368 60.66 -4.51 -6.21
CA GLU A 368 61.91 -5.27 -5.96
C GLU A 368 63.15 -4.38 -5.88
N GLY A 369 63.21 -3.30 -6.66
CA GLY A 369 64.27 -2.27 -6.50
C GLY A 369 64.13 -1.48 -5.20
N LEU A 370 62.89 -1.28 -4.74
CA LEU A 370 62.58 -0.56 -3.50
C LEU A 370 62.80 -1.41 -2.23
N LEU A 371 62.40 -2.68 -2.28
CA LEU A 371 62.45 -3.68 -1.20
C LEU A 371 63.63 -4.65 -1.44
N ASN A 372 64.81 -4.09 -1.70
CA ASN A 372 65.98 -4.77 -2.26
C ASN A 372 66.77 -5.69 -1.30
N LYS A 373 66.25 -5.95 -0.10
CA LYS A 373 66.93 -6.75 0.93
C LYS A 373 65.94 -7.46 1.83
N ASN A 374 66.24 -8.73 2.15
CA ASN A 374 65.49 -9.49 3.15
C ASN A 374 65.51 -8.80 4.53
N GLY A 375 64.38 -8.88 5.25
CA GLY A 375 64.17 -8.25 6.55
C GLY A 375 63.22 -7.06 6.49
N THR A 376 63.32 -6.13 7.44
CA THR A 376 62.44 -4.95 7.55
C THR A 376 63.10 -3.64 7.09
N THR A 377 64.32 -3.71 6.55
CA THR A 377 65.09 -2.53 6.13
C THR A 377 65.80 -2.76 4.78
N ALA A 378 65.84 -1.70 3.98
CA ALA A 378 66.52 -1.64 2.69
C ALA A 378 68.04 -1.74 2.82
N GLN A 379 68.75 -1.96 1.71
CA GLN A 379 70.22 -1.92 1.68
C GLN A 379 70.78 -0.58 2.17
N GLY A 380 70.10 0.53 1.87
CA GLY A 380 70.41 1.88 2.35
C GLY A 380 69.99 2.20 3.79
N GLY A 381 69.35 1.25 4.50
CA GLY A 381 68.99 1.38 5.92
C GLY A 381 67.58 1.89 6.25
N THR A 382 66.77 2.29 5.25
CA THR A 382 65.37 2.73 5.45
C THR A 382 64.45 1.58 5.84
N THR A 383 63.56 1.77 6.82
CA THR A 383 62.53 0.79 7.21
C THR A 383 61.41 0.70 6.16
N TYR A 384 60.96 -0.52 5.86
CA TYR A 384 59.88 -0.74 4.91
C TYR A 384 58.50 -0.48 5.53
N ASN A 385 57.62 0.20 4.79
CA ASN A 385 56.26 0.54 5.24
C ASN A 385 55.24 0.42 4.09
N LEU A 386 54.00 0.08 4.44
CA LEU A 386 52.83 0.13 3.55
C LEU A 386 51.88 1.24 4.01
N ALA A 387 51.32 2.01 3.08
CA ALA A 387 50.32 3.04 3.36
C ALA A 387 49.11 2.85 2.45
N GLY A 388 47.90 2.98 2.99
CA GLY A 388 46.66 3.03 2.22
C GLY A 388 46.16 4.47 2.08
N ALA A 389 45.94 4.95 0.87
CA ALA A 389 45.25 6.21 0.64
C ALA A 389 43.73 6.04 0.86
N VAL A 390 42.99 7.15 0.93
CA VAL A 390 41.52 7.11 1.05
C VAL A 390 40.92 6.17 -0.01
N ASN A 391 39.96 5.35 0.42
CA ASN A 391 39.24 4.32 -0.34
C ASN A 391 40.09 3.15 -0.83
N TRP A 392 41.17 2.80 -0.12
CA TRP A 392 41.95 1.60 -0.43
C TRP A 392 41.13 0.29 -0.29
N ASP A 393 40.21 0.23 0.68
CA ASP A 393 39.06 -0.70 0.66
C ASP A 393 37.86 0.09 0.16
N SER A 394 37.55 -0.10 -1.13
CA SER A 394 36.50 0.63 -1.84
C SER A 394 35.09 0.15 -1.48
N THR A 395 34.97 -1.08 -0.97
CA THR A 395 33.71 -1.64 -0.47
C THR A 395 33.16 -0.85 0.73
N GLN A 396 34.03 -0.17 1.49
CA GLN A 396 33.65 0.54 2.73
C GLN A 396 34.15 1.99 2.80
N SER A 397 34.69 2.54 1.71
CA SER A 397 35.27 3.90 1.65
C SER A 397 36.30 4.17 2.76
N ALA A 398 37.29 3.28 2.90
CA ALA A 398 38.25 3.33 4.00
C ALA A 398 38.99 4.67 4.12
N ALA A 399 39.24 5.12 5.34
CA ALA A 399 40.08 6.29 5.59
C ALA A 399 41.54 6.03 5.20
N ALA A 400 42.32 7.10 5.03
CA ALA A 400 43.75 6.98 4.78
C ALA A 400 44.48 6.39 6.00
N ASP A 401 45.33 5.40 5.75
CA ASP A 401 46.20 4.73 6.69
C ASP A 401 47.66 5.00 6.29
N SER A 402 48.21 6.12 6.76
CA SER A 402 49.41 6.72 6.16
C SER A 402 50.74 6.23 6.73
N THR A 403 50.79 5.69 7.95
CA THR A 403 52.06 5.34 8.63
C THR A 403 51.86 4.29 9.73
N GLY A 404 52.82 3.38 9.91
CA GLY A 404 52.84 2.43 11.03
C GLY A 404 52.66 0.96 10.62
N ASN A 405 52.45 0.70 9.33
CA ASN A 405 52.20 -0.64 8.80
C ASN A 405 53.51 -1.25 8.28
N LEU A 406 54.24 -1.89 9.18
CA LEU A 406 55.56 -2.48 8.90
C LEU A 406 55.48 -3.57 7.81
N VAL A 407 56.43 -3.56 6.87
CA VAL A 407 56.58 -4.61 5.84
C VAL A 407 57.81 -5.48 6.13
N THR A 408 57.63 -6.81 6.12
CA THR A 408 58.74 -7.77 6.24
C THR A 408 58.99 -8.48 4.91
N VAL A 409 60.23 -8.40 4.41
CA VAL A 409 60.64 -8.89 3.07
C VAL A 409 61.42 -10.20 3.16
N SER A 410 61.17 -11.12 2.22
CA SER A 410 61.86 -12.41 2.09
C SER A 410 62.13 -12.81 0.63
N ASN A 411 63.14 -13.66 0.40
CA ASN A 411 63.49 -14.30 -0.87
C ASN A 411 63.80 -13.34 -2.06
N THR A 412 64.52 -12.25 -1.83
CA THR A 412 64.96 -11.32 -2.90
C THR A 412 65.69 -12.03 -4.06
N GLN A 413 65.35 -11.67 -5.30
CA GLN A 413 65.92 -12.25 -6.53
C GLN A 413 66.95 -11.33 -7.19
N LYS A 414 67.73 -11.86 -8.16
CA LYS A 414 68.73 -11.11 -8.94
C LYS A 414 68.31 -10.97 -10.41
N PRO A 415 68.59 -9.83 -11.07
CA PRO A 415 68.37 -9.66 -12.50
C PRO A 415 69.23 -10.57 -13.38
N THR A 416 68.67 -11.05 -14.49
CA THR A 416 69.42 -11.74 -15.57
C THR A 416 68.91 -11.33 -16.95
N ILE A 417 69.74 -11.43 -18.00
CA ILE A 417 69.33 -11.26 -19.40
C ILE A 417 69.08 -12.65 -20.01
N SER A 418 67.97 -12.83 -20.72
CA SER A 418 67.53 -14.13 -21.27
C SER A 418 67.37 -14.15 -22.79
N ALA A 419 66.98 -13.04 -23.42
CA ALA A 419 66.88 -12.92 -24.88
C ALA A 419 67.04 -11.46 -25.34
N VAL A 420 67.36 -11.25 -26.61
CA VAL A 420 67.48 -9.90 -27.20
C VAL A 420 66.97 -9.88 -28.64
N THR A 421 66.31 -8.79 -29.03
CA THR A 421 65.94 -8.49 -30.42
C THR A 421 66.35 -7.08 -30.83
N TYR A 422 66.52 -6.83 -32.12
CA TYR A 422 66.89 -5.52 -32.66
C TYR A 422 66.14 -5.21 -33.95
N ASN A 423 65.43 -4.09 -34.01
CA ASN A 423 64.79 -3.63 -35.24
C ASN A 423 65.66 -2.59 -35.95
N ALA A 424 66.10 -2.89 -37.16
CA ALA A 424 67.04 -2.07 -37.92
C ALA A 424 66.39 -0.79 -38.52
N SER A 425 65.12 -0.78 -38.92
CA SER A 425 64.48 0.47 -39.40
C SER A 425 64.30 1.47 -38.28
N THR A 426 63.91 1.01 -37.09
CA THR A 426 63.62 1.88 -35.95
C THR A 426 64.83 2.13 -35.06
N GLY A 427 65.84 1.25 -35.09
CA GLY A 427 66.99 1.28 -34.17
C GLY A 427 66.68 0.75 -32.77
N VAL A 428 65.52 0.12 -32.58
CA VAL A 428 65.07 -0.34 -31.26
C VAL A 428 65.73 -1.68 -30.91
N LEU A 429 66.58 -1.68 -29.89
CA LEU A 429 67.10 -2.88 -29.23
C LEU A 429 66.18 -3.23 -28.06
N THR A 430 65.54 -4.40 -28.11
CA THR A 430 64.70 -4.91 -27.02
C THR A 430 65.43 -6.04 -26.31
N VAL A 431 65.60 -5.93 -25.01
CA VAL A 431 66.24 -6.93 -24.15
C VAL A 431 65.18 -7.54 -23.26
N THR A 432 65.11 -8.87 -23.24
CA THR A 432 64.30 -9.67 -22.32
C THR A 432 65.20 -10.25 -21.24
N GLY A 433 64.71 -10.26 -20.01
CA GLY A 433 65.40 -10.74 -18.83
C GLY A 433 64.43 -11.26 -17.78
N THR A 434 64.94 -11.52 -16.58
CA THR A 434 64.13 -11.81 -15.40
C THR A 434 64.56 -10.90 -14.26
N ASN A 435 63.62 -10.50 -13.40
CA ASN A 435 63.86 -9.72 -12.17
C ASN A 435 64.65 -8.43 -12.42
N LEU A 436 64.37 -7.77 -13.53
CA LEU A 436 64.88 -6.43 -13.79
C LEU A 436 64.21 -5.47 -12.80
N VAL A 437 64.97 -4.54 -12.23
CA VAL A 437 64.46 -3.65 -11.18
C VAL A 437 64.52 -2.19 -11.59
N HIS A 438 63.53 -1.43 -11.17
CA HIS A 438 63.50 0.02 -11.36
C HIS A 438 64.12 0.71 -10.14
N GLN A 439 64.85 1.79 -10.37
CA GLN A 439 65.51 2.63 -9.38
C GLN A 439 64.82 3.99 -9.27
N SER A 440 64.99 4.68 -8.15
CA SER A 440 64.38 6.01 -8.00
C SER A 440 65.13 7.05 -8.84
N GLY A 441 64.39 7.81 -9.66
CA GLY A 441 64.94 8.80 -10.61
C GLY A 441 64.74 8.36 -12.06
N ALA A 442 64.91 9.27 -13.03
CA ALA A 442 64.67 8.95 -14.44
C ALA A 442 65.98 8.68 -15.20
N GLY A 443 65.97 7.66 -16.04
CA GLY A 443 67.04 7.27 -16.94
C GLY A 443 68.27 6.72 -16.21
N ASN A 444 68.06 5.93 -15.15
CA ASN A 444 69.15 5.39 -14.34
C ASN A 444 69.03 3.89 -14.02
N ASP A 445 68.00 3.20 -14.51
CA ASP A 445 67.77 1.79 -14.19
C ASP A 445 68.83 0.88 -14.80
N ILE A 446 69.02 0.98 -16.13
CA ILE A 446 70.04 0.22 -16.87
C ILE A 446 71.18 1.15 -17.27
N ASP A 447 72.40 0.81 -16.88
CA ASP A 447 73.60 1.45 -17.41
C ASP A 447 74.02 0.76 -18.71
N LEU A 448 73.71 1.38 -19.86
CA LEU A 448 74.02 0.80 -21.17
C LEU A 448 75.53 0.72 -21.43
N THR A 449 76.35 1.52 -20.73
CA THR A 449 77.81 1.44 -20.88
C THR A 449 78.37 0.11 -20.36
N LYS A 450 77.55 -0.63 -19.60
CA LYS A 450 77.85 -1.98 -19.11
C LYS A 450 77.40 -3.08 -20.08
N LEU A 451 76.80 -2.74 -21.22
CA LEU A 451 76.34 -3.68 -22.25
C LEU A 451 77.16 -3.57 -23.53
N THR A 452 77.56 -4.71 -24.11
CA THR A 452 78.37 -4.77 -25.35
C THR A 452 77.74 -5.73 -26.36
N ILE A 453 77.49 -5.26 -27.60
CA ILE A 453 76.96 -6.06 -28.72
C ILE A 453 78.11 -6.64 -29.56
N THR A 454 77.95 -7.85 -30.07
CA THR A 454 78.84 -8.51 -31.05
C THR A 454 78.05 -8.95 -32.28
N GLY A 455 78.55 -8.69 -33.49
CA GLY A 455 77.85 -9.04 -34.75
C GLY A 455 78.78 -9.36 -35.92
N GLN A 456 78.43 -8.91 -37.13
CA GLN A 456 79.18 -9.18 -38.38
C GLN A 456 80.71 -9.21 -38.18
N GLY A 457 81.35 -10.32 -38.55
CA GLY A 457 82.81 -10.47 -38.48
C GLY A 457 83.38 -10.51 -37.05
N SER A 458 82.56 -10.82 -36.04
CA SER A 458 82.87 -10.73 -34.61
C SER A 458 83.23 -9.33 -34.13
N GLY A 459 82.84 -8.28 -34.87
CA GLY A 459 82.99 -6.90 -34.43
C GLY A 459 82.10 -6.59 -33.23
N THR A 460 82.58 -5.74 -32.31
CA THR A 460 81.85 -5.35 -31.11
C THR A 460 81.49 -3.86 -31.09
N ALA A 461 80.39 -3.52 -30.44
CA ALA A 461 79.96 -2.15 -30.18
C ALA A 461 79.49 -2.02 -28.72
N ALA A 462 80.13 -1.13 -27.95
CA ALA A 462 79.63 -0.74 -26.64
C ALA A 462 78.41 0.17 -26.82
N LEU A 463 77.41 -0.01 -25.96
CA LEU A 463 76.26 0.88 -25.93
C LEU A 463 76.56 2.11 -25.07
N THR A 464 75.76 3.16 -25.25
CA THR A 464 75.95 4.43 -24.55
C THR A 464 74.61 4.94 -24.06
N GLY A 465 74.61 5.52 -22.86
CA GLY A 465 73.42 6.08 -22.24
C GLY A 465 72.92 5.21 -21.10
N ALA A 466 71.67 5.45 -20.72
CA ALA A 466 70.98 4.68 -19.69
C ALA A 466 69.52 4.51 -20.11
N VAL A 467 68.88 3.46 -19.57
CA VAL A 467 67.48 3.13 -19.87
C VAL A 467 66.68 3.18 -18.59
N GLU A 468 65.47 3.69 -18.70
CA GLU A 468 64.42 3.49 -17.71
C GLU A 468 63.64 2.23 -18.06
N ILE A 469 63.51 1.30 -17.13
CA ILE A 469 62.75 0.08 -17.35
C ILE A 469 61.31 0.26 -16.91
N THR A 470 60.37 -0.21 -17.72
CA THR A 470 58.94 -0.23 -17.37
C THR A 470 58.43 -1.65 -17.11
N SER A 471 59.33 -2.63 -17.07
CA SER A 471 59.00 -4.05 -16.98
C SER A 471 60.10 -4.83 -16.27
N ALA A 472 59.70 -5.72 -15.36
CA ALA A 472 60.63 -6.62 -14.66
C ALA A 472 61.26 -7.69 -15.57
N THR A 473 60.80 -7.81 -16.81
CA THR A 473 61.23 -8.86 -17.73
C THR A 473 61.75 -8.32 -19.05
N SER A 474 61.70 -7.00 -19.28
CA SER A 474 62.27 -6.44 -20.50
C SER A 474 62.56 -4.95 -20.39
N PHE A 475 63.47 -4.48 -21.24
CA PHE A 475 63.63 -3.06 -21.54
C PHE A 475 63.94 -2.89 -23.02
N SER A 476 63.73 -1.69 -23.53
CA SER A 476 64.16 -1.37 -24.89
C SER A 476 64.89 -0.04 -24.93
N VAL A 477 65.83 0.07 -25.86
CA VAL A 477 66.53 1.32 -26.15
C VAL A 477 66.49 1.57 -27.64
N THR A 478 66.11 2.80 -28.01
CA THR A 478 66.27 3.26 -29.40
C THR A 478 67.68 3.78 -29.56
N LEU A 479 68.51 3.01 -30.25
CA LEU A 479 69.83 3.46 -30.65
C LEU A 479 69.66 4.56 -31.70
N SER A 480 70.44 5.63 -31.57
CA SER A 480 70.42 6.75 -32.52
C SER A 480 71.83 7.19 -32.90
N GLY A 481 71.94 8.03 -33.94
CA GLY A 481 73.20 8.62 -34.37
C GLY A 481 74.31 7.60 -34.69
N GLY A 482 75.51 7.87 -34.18
CA GLY A 482 76.68 7.02 -34.40
C GLY A 482 76.53 5.60 -33.86
N THR A 483 75.93 5.44 -32.67
CA THR A 483 75.71 4.13 -32.04
C THR A 483 74.78 3.24 -32.87
N LYS A 484 73.67 3.79 -33.39
CA LYS A 484 72.76 3.06 -34.29
C LYS A 484 73.46 2.64 -35.58
N THR A 485 74.19 3.57 -36.21
CA THR A 485 74.89 3.31 -37.47
C THR A 485 75.90 2.16 -37.30
N SER A 486 76.61 2.13 -36.17
CA SER A 486 77.55 1.05 -35.86
C SER A 486 76.84 -0.28 -35.57
N VAL A 487 75.70 -0.26 -34.86
CA VAL A 487 74.94 -1.48 -34.57
C VAL A 487 74.23 -2.03 -35.81
N ASP A 488 73.64 -1.19 -36.68
CA ASP A 488 73.04 -1.60 -37.96
C ASP A 488 74.05 -2.26 -38.89
N ALA A 489 75.27 -1.71 -38.96
CA ALA A 489 76.36 -2.29 -39.75
C ALA A 489 76.75 -3.69 -39.25
N LEU A 490 76.61 -3.95 -37.96
CA LEU A 490 76.86 -5.24 -37.32
C LEU A 490 75.66 -6.20 -37.42
N LEU A 491 74.42 -5.68 -37.36
CA LEU A 491 73.13 -6.38 -37.31
C LEU A 491 72.35 -6.16 -38.63
N ASN A 492 72.91 -6.67 -39.72
CA ASN A 492 72.61 -6.24 -41.09
C ASN A 492 71.61 -7.12 -41.87
N LYS A 493 70.95 -8.04 -41.18
CA LYS A 493 70.02 -9.00 -41.77
C LYS A 493 69.01 -9.46 -40.74
N ASP A 494 67.74 -9.54 -41.13
CA ASP A 494 66.69 -10.13 -40.34
C ASP A 494 67.04 -11.59 -39.95
N GLY A 495 66.77 -11.97 -38.70
CA GLY A 495 67.15 -13.25 -38.11
C GLY A 495 68.31 -13.16 -37.10
N THR A 496 68.89 -14.30 -36.73
CA THR A 496 69.88 -14.41 -35.63
C THR A 496 71.35 -14.39 -36.10
N LEU A 497 71.54 -14.35 -37.42
CA LEU A 497 72.85 -14.40 -38.05
C LEU A 497 73.03 -13.19 -38.95
N SER A 498 74.24 -12.64 -38.92
CA SER A 498 74.70 -11.66 -39.91
C SER A 498 74.70 -12.22 -41.33
N LEU A 499 74.76 -11.31 -42.31
CA LEU A 499 75.07 -11.66 -43.70
C LEU A 499 76.33 -12.55 -43.82
N GLY A 500 77.32 -12.37 -42.94
CA GLY A 500 78.53 -13.19 -42.85
C GLY A 500 78.42 -14.48 -42.02
N GLY A 501 77.24 -14.82 -41.50
CA GLY A 501 77.02 -16.05 -40.71
C GLY A 501 77.46 -15.99 -39.25
N THR A 502 77.97 -14.86 -38.75
CA THR A 502 78.27 -14.65 -37.32
C THR A 502 76.96 -14.49 -36.53
N THR A 503 76.86 -15.20 -35.41
CA THR A 503 75.75 -15.04 -34.45
C THR A 503 75.83 -13.70 -33.74
N TYR A 504 74.71 -12.99 -33.69
CA TYR A 504 74.60 -11.74 -32.96
C TYR A 504 74.49 -12.00 -31.45
N LYS A 505 75.22 -11.27 -30.60
CA LYS A 505 75.23 -11.46 -29.13
C LYS A 505 75.32 -10.15 -28.33
N ILE A 506 74.91 -10.16 -27.07
CA ILE A 506 75.14 -9.10 -26.06
C ILE A 506 75.80 -9.68 -24.79
N THR A 507 76.67 -8.94 -24.09
CA THR A 507 77.24 -9.29 -22.77
C THR A 507 77.05 -8.15 -21.76
N SER A 508 77.03 -8.42 -20.45
CA SER A 508 76.84 -7.43 -19.38
C SER A 508 77.92 -7.46 -18.27
N ALA A 509 78.27 -6.29 -17.72
CA ALA A 509 79.15 -6.13 -16.55
C ALA A 509 78.34 -5.90 -15.25
N ASP A 510 78.96 -6.02 -14.07
CA ASP A 510 78.26 -5.87 -12.78
C ASP A 510 77.65 -4.46 -12.60
N ASP A 511 76.61 -4.38 -11.76
CA ASP A 511 75.76 -3.21 -11.53
C ASP A 511 75.03 -2.66 -12.77
N TRP A 512 74.91 -3.45 -13.85
CA TRP A 512 74.23 -3.00 -15.06
C TRP A 512 72.74 -2.67 -14.87
N ASN A 513 72.12 -3.14 -13.80
CA ASN A 513 70.71 -2.90 -13.42
C ASN A 513 70.59 -2.34 -11.98
N GLY A 514 71.53 -1.46 -11.60
CA GLY A 514 71.48 -0.75 -10.31
C GLY A 514 72.15 -1.41 -9.11
N PRO A 515 72.15 -0.71 -7.95
CA PRO A 515 72.74 -1.20 -6.70
C PRO A 515 71.81 -2.23 -6.07
N ILE A 516 71.94 -3.47 -6.54
CA ILE A 516 71.25 -4.64 -6.00
C ILE A 516 72.23 -5.40 -5.10
N TYR A 517 71.70 -6.19 -4.16
CA TYR A 517 72.53 -7.01 -3.30
C TYR A 517 73.25 -8.15 -4.08
N GLY A 518 74.55 -7.95 -4.35
CA GLY A 518 75.49 -8.94 -4.90
C GLY A 518 75.70 -8.85 -6.44
N ASP A 519 76.70 -9.58 -6.97
CA ASP A 519 77.13 -9.51 -8.39
C ASP A 519 76.08 -10.06 -9.38
N ILE A 520 75.84 -9.33 -10.48
CA ILE A 520 74.86 -9.59 -11.55
C ILE A 520 75.46 -9.63 -12.98
N SER A 521 76.78 -9.75 -13.14
CA SER A 521 77.45 -9.77 -14.46
C SER A 521 77.22 -11.04 -15.31
N ASP A 522 77.19 -10.93 -16.65
CA ASP A 522 77.19 -12.05 -17.61
C ASP A 522 78.21 -11.85 -18.75
N SER A 523 79.30 -12.60 -18.67
CA SER A 523 80.39 -12.60 -19.67
C SER A 523 80.23 -13.62 -20.80
N THR A 524 79.25 -14.53 -20.72
CA THR A 524 79.02 -15.59 -21.73
C THR A 524 78.16 -15.13 -22.90
N GLY A 525 77.24 -14.20 -22.61
CA GLY A 525 76.47 -13.41 -23.54
C GLY A 525 75.26 -14.11 -24.17
N VAL A 526 74.23 -13.33 -24.46
CA VAL A 526 72.91 -13.75 -24.94
C VAL A 526 72.73 -13.42 -26.42
N GLY A 527 72.09 -14.28 -27.21
CA GLY A 527 71.89 -14.09 -28.65
C GLY A 527 70.89 -12.97 -29.01
N ILE A 528 71.09 -12.30 -30.16
CA ILE A 528 70.20 -11.23 -30.68
C ILE A 528 69.45 -11.70 -31.95
N THR A 529 68.16 -11.41 -32.06
CA THR A 529 67.34 -11.62 -33.30
C THR A 529 66.96 -10.28 -33.95
N VAL A 530 67.23 -10.10 -35.24
CA VAL A 530 67.08 -8.81 -35.95
C VAL A 530 65.82 -8.79 -36.83
N SER A 531 65.16 -7.63 -37.00
CA SER A 531 63.96 -7.41 -37.84
C SER A 531 63.87 -5.99 -38.42
N GLY A 532 62.82 -5.69 -39.21
CA GLY A 532 62.41 -4.32 -39.51
C GLY A 532 63.03 -3.70 -40.76
N ASN A 533 63.14 -4.45 -41.84
CA ASN A 533 63.56 -3.94 -43.14
C ASN A 533 62.38 -3.79 -44.17
N ASN A 534 61.08 -3.66 -43.76
CA ASN A 534 59.83 -3.61 -44.61
C ASN A 534 58.70 -2.63 -44.08
N SER A 535 57.91 -1.90 -44.90
CA SER A 535 56.78 -0.99 -44.49
C SER A 535 55.36 -1.48 -44.87
N ALA A 536 54.27 -0.80 -44.42
CA ALA A 536 52.87 -1.23 -44.52
C ALA A 536 51.99 -0.41 -45.51
N PRO A 537 50.89 -0.99 -46.05
CA PRO A 537 49.99 -0.31 -46.98
C PRO A 537 49.10 0.75 -46.30
N VAL A 538 48.39 1.58 -47.08
CA VAL A 538 47.49 2.67 -46.66
C VAL A 538 46.09 2.51 -47.27
N ILE A 539 45.03 2.77 -46.49
CA ILE A 539 43.62 2.88 -46.94
C ILE A 539 43.11 4.30 -46.64
N ASN A 540 42.56 4.99 -47.64
CA ASN A 540 41.99 6.33 -47.52
C ASN A 540 40.46 6.33 -47.75
N ASN A 541 39.78 7.32 -47.16
CA ASN A 541 38.35 7.66 -47.34
C ASN A 541 37.31 6.63 -46.87
N LEU A 542 37.65 5.70 -45.98
CA LEU A 542 36.70 4.68 -45.50
C LEU A 542 36.37 4.78 -43.99
N ASN A 543 37.32 5.26 -43.16
CA ASN A 543 37.20 5.33 -41.69
C ASN A 543 36.10 6.26 -41.14
N ASN A 544 35.45 7.05 -41.99
CA ASN A 544 34.43 8.03 -41.59
C ASN A 544 33.04 7.71 -42.14
N ASP A 545 32.90 6.58 -42.84
CA ASP A 545 31.63 6.21 -43.45
C ASP A 545 30.68 5.59 -42.42
N SER A 546 29.41 5.98 -42.51
CA SER A 546 28.33 5.39 -41.72
C SER A 546 27.06 5.25 -42.54
N VAL A 547 26.42 4.09 -42.43
CA VAL A 547 25.17 3.75 -43.13
C VAL A 547 24.14 3.20 -42.16
N ALA A 548 22.86 3.50 -42.39
CA ALA A 548 21.78 2.91 -41.59
C ALA A 548 21.51 1.48 -42.04
N TRP A 549 21.25 0.57 -41.10
CA TRP A 549 20.85 -0.80 -41.38
C TRP A 549 19.60 -0.85 -42.29
N ALA A 550 19.64 -1.69 -43.33
CA ALA A 550 18.58 -1.73 -44.36
C ALA A 550 17.33 -2.54 -43.94
N GLY A 551 17.29 -3.10 -42.74
CA GLY A 551 16.24 -4.01 -42.30
C GLY A 551 16.47 -5.46 -42.71
N VAL A 552 15.65 -6.35 -42.15
CA VAL A 552 15.71 -7.80 -42.40
C VAL A 552 15.60 -8.10 -43.90
N GLY A 553 16.49 -8.95 -44.39
CA GLY A 553 16.54 -9.41 -45.78
C GLY A 553 17.27 -8.48 -46.75
N SER A 554 17.58 -7.24 -46.34
CA SER A 554 18.13 -6.20 -47.21
C SER A 554 19.62 -5.93 -46.98
N THR A 555 20.33 -5.44 -48.00
CA THR A 555 21.77 -5.12 -47.91
C THR A 555 22.02 -3.60 -47.99
N VAL A 556 23.09 -3.14 -47.35
CA VAL A 556 23.64 -1.78 -47.48
C VAL A 556 25.00 -1.84 -48.19
N THR A 557 25.38 -0.80 -48.92
CA THR A 557 26.76 -0.65 -49.43
C THR A 557 27.60 0.05 -48.37
N LEU A 558 28.81 -0.44 -48.09
CA LEU A 558 29.61 0.03 -46.95
C LEU A 558 30.36 1.36 -47.21
N ASP A 559 30.80 1.60 -48.44
CA ASP A 559 31.38 2.88 -48.86
C ASP A 559 30.25 3.78 -49.39
N ALA A 560 29.77 4.68 -48.54
CA ALA A 560 28.69 5.61 -48.85
C ALA A 560 29.19 7.06 -49.01
N GLY A 561 30.46 7.32 -48.72
CA GLY A 561 31.12 8.62 -48.74
C GLY A 561 31.97 8.85 -49.98
N THR A 562 33.19 9.35 -49.77
CA THR A 562 34.16 9.57 -50.85
C THR A 562 34.84 8.25 -51.18
N ALA A 563 34.94 7.89 -52.45
CA ALA A 563 35.43 6.58 -52.87
C ALA A 563 36.76 6.17 -52.20
N ALA A 564 36.79 4.95 -51.66
CA ALA A 564 37.96 4.35 -51.04
C ALA A 564 39.16 4.23 -52.01
N ALA A 565 40.38 4.46 -51.50
CA ALA A 565 41.63 4.35 -52.27
C ALA A 565 42.76 3.68 -51.44
N VAL A 566 43.70 3.00 -52.10
CA VAL A 566 44.80 2.25 -51.45
C VAL A 566 46.18 2.55 -52.07
N SER A 567 47.26 2.48 -51.28
CA SER A 567 48.67 2.66 -51.72
C SER A 567 49.66 1.92 -50.81
N ASP A 568 50.90 1.70 -51.26
CA ASP A 568 51.98 1.08 -50.48
C ASP A 568 53.36 1.59 -50.94
N THR A 569 54.30 1.83 -50.03
CA THR A 569 55.56 2.57 -50.30
C THR A 569 56.61 1.70 -51.00
N GLU A 570 56.68 0.41 -50.67
CA GLU A 570 57.63 -0.54 -51.26
C GLU A 570 57.12 -1.14 -52.58
N ASN A 571 55.83 -0.98 -52.85
CA ASN A 571 55.12 -1.56 -53.99
C ASN A 571 54.66 -0.50 -55.00
N ASP A 572 55.05 0.77 -54.83
CA ASP A 572 54.73 1.89 -55.73
C ASP A 572 55.50 1.86 -57.08
N GLY A 573 56.38 0.87 -57.26
CA GLY A 573 57.12 0.62 -58.50
C GLY A 573 56.94 -0.77 -59.13
N ALA A 574 56.25 -1.71 -58.47
CA ALA A 574 55.99 -3.07 -59.00
C ALA A 574 54.52 -3.24 -59.39
N THR A 575 54.27 -3.77 -60.58
CA THR A 575 52.92 -3.82 -61.18
C THR A 575 51.95 -4.80 -60.52
N THR A 576 52.27 -5.43 -59.38
CA THR A 576 51.49 -6.56 -58.88
C THR A 576 51.32 -6.57 -57.35
N TRP A 577 50.07 -6.41 -56.88
CA TRP A 577 49.66 -6.73 -55.48
C TRP A 577 49.55 -8.24 -55.26
N ASN A 578 50.46 -9.02 -55.87
CA ASN A 578 50.35 -10.47 -55.91
C ASN A 578 50.64 -11.08 -54.54
N GLY A 579 49.70 -11.83 -53.98
CA GLY A 579 49.81 -12.39 -52.63
C GLY A 579 49.35 -11.43 -51.53
N ALA A 580 48.95 -10.20 -51.87
CA ALA A 580 48.23 -9.32 -50.98
C ALA A 580 46.82 -9.87 -50.66
N SER A 581 46.22 -9.44 -49.55
CA SER A 581 44.86 -9.85 -49.20
C SER A 581 44.05 -8.73 -48.57
N LEU A 582 42.74 -8.73 -48.81
CA LEU A 582 41.75 -7.89 -48.15
C LEU A 582 40.81 -8.78 -47.34
N THR A 583 40.69 -8.53 -46.05
CA THR A 583 39.73 -9.19 -45.16
C THR A 583 38.70 -8.19 -44.67
N VAL A 584 37.42 -8.49 -44.83
CA VAL A 584 36.29 -7.67 -44.36
C VAL A 584 35.47 -8.49 -43.37
N GLN A 585 35.33 -7.98 -42.16
CA GLN A 585 34.59 -8.61 -41.07
C GLN A 585 34.23 -7.57 -40.02
N ARG A 586 33.40 -7.93 -39.05
CA ARG A 586 33.14 -7.06 -37.89
C ARG A 586 34.43 -6.83 -37.07
N SER A 587 34.66 -5.60 -36.63
CA SER A 587 35.70 -5.24 -35.68
C SER A 587 35.37 -5.76 -34.28
N ALA A 588 36.38 -6.21 -33.53
CA ALA A 588 36.26 -6.33 -32.09
C ALA A 588 36.12 -4.92 -31.46
N THR A 589 34.97 -4.62 -30.89
CA THR A 589 34.77 -3.49 -29.98
C THR A 589 34.97 -3.94 -28.54
N SER A 590 35.31 -3.01 -27.64
CA SER A 590 35.45 -3.32 -26.21
C SER A 590 34.17 -3.97 -25.67
N GLY A 591 34.24 -5.25 -25.35
CA GLY A 591 33.12 -6.02 -24.80
C GLY A 591 32.54 -7.11 -25.72
N THR A 592 32.91 -7.19 -27.00
CA THR A 592 32.53 -8.31 -27.88
C THR A 592 33.74 -9.21 -28.15
N ALA A 593 33.58 -10.52 -28.04
CA ALA A 593 34.63 -11.49 -28.41
C ALA A 593 35.13 -11.26 -29.85
N SER A 594 36.43 -11.45 -30.08
CA SER A 594 37.03 -11.23 -31.40
C SER A 594 36.58 -12.27 -32.43
N GLY A 595 36.09 -11.84 -33.60
CA GLY A 595 36.05 -12.67 -34.81
C GLY A 595 34.70 -12.72 -35.54
N ALA A 596 34.79 -13.19 -36.78
CA ALA A 596 33.76 -13.79 -37.63
C ALA A 596 32.38 -14.00 -36.96
N TRP A 597 31.39 -13.12 -37.22
CA TRP A 597 30.02 -13.35 -36.76
C TRP A 597 29.21 -14.02 -37.87
N SER A 598 28.78 -15.26 -37.68
CA SER A 598 28.13 -16.07 -38.73
C SER A 598 26.84 -15.45 -39.29
N ALA A 599 26.20 -14.53 -38.57
CA ALA A 599 25.03 -13.76 -39.02
C ALA A 599 25.37 -12.62 -39.98
N ASP A 600 26.63 -12.17 -40.03
CA ASP A 600 27.09 -11.15 -40.96
C ASP A 600 27.23 -11.74 -42.37
N VAL A 601 26.57 -11.13 -43.34
CA VAL A 601 26.59 -11.54 -44.75
C VAL A 601 27.18 -10.42 -45.58
N PHE A 602 28.34 -10.67 -46.19
CA PHE A 602 28.95 -9.74 -47.14
C PHE A 602 28.56 -10.08 -48.58
N GLY A 603 28.42 -9.06 -49.41
CA GLY A 603 28.19 -9.20 -50.85
C GLY A 603 29.27 -8.47 -51.64
N LEU A 604 29.55 -8.98 -52.84
CA LEU A 604 30.47 -8.36 -53.79
C LEU A 604 29.65 -7.64 -54.86
N GLY A 605 29.90 -6.34 -55.07
CA GLY A 605 29.10 -5.48 -55.93
C GLY A 605 29.00 -5.94 -57.39
N SER A 606 27.94 -5.50 -58.08
CA SER A 606 27.60 -5.93 -59.44
C SER A 606 28.53 -5.41 -60.55
N SER A 607 29.53 -4.59 -60.21
CA SER A 607 30.52 -4.05 -61.15
C SER A 607 31.55 -5.09 -61.60
N TYR A 608 31.55 -6.29 -61.02
CA TYR A 608 32.47 -7.39 -61.33
C TYR A 608 31.73 -8.65 -61.74
N THR A 609 32.40 -9.50 -62.52
CA THR A 609 31.96 -10.87 -62.74
C THR A 609 32.52 -11.74 -61.61
N VAL A 610 31.63 -12.20 -60.73
CA VAL A 610 31.97 -13.06 -59.59
C VAL A 610 31.48 -14.49 -59.88
N THR A 611 32.34 -15.48 -59.69
CA THR A 611 31.96 -16.90 -59.81
C THR A 611 31.76 -17.52 -58.43
N GLY A 612 30.83 -18.47 -58.32
CA GLY A 612 30.52 -19.14 -57.04
C GLY A 612 29.68 -18.28 -56.10
N THR A 613 29.38 -18.82 -54.92
CA THR A 613 28.56 -18.15 -53.90
C THR A 613 29.35 -17.94 -52.61
N THR A 614 30.01 -18.97 -52.09
CA THR A 614 30.87 -18.92 -50.89
C THR A 614 32.34 -18.76 -51.20
N SER A 615 32.81 -19.21 -52.36
CA SER A 615 34.17 -18.95 -52.84
C SER A 615 34.21 -18.98 -54.36
N GLY A 616 35.20 -18.30 -54.93
CA GLY A 616 35.41 -18.27 -56.37
C GLY A 616 36.32 -17.13 -56.79
N THR A 617 36.07 -16.58 -57.97
CA THR A 617 36.99 -15.65 -58.63
C THR A 617 36.30 -14.32 -58.92
N ILE A 618 37.04 -13.22 -58.77
CA ILE A 618 36.58 -11.87 -59.09
C ILE A 618 37.29 -11.42 -60.36
N SER A 619 36.51 -11.09 -61.39
CA SER A 619 37.01 -10.60 -62.68
C SER A 619 36.43 -9.24 -63.05
N ASP A 620 37.28 -8.37 -63.57
CA ASP A 620 36.94 -7.10 -64.21
C ASP A 620 36.93 -7.32 -65.73
N GLY A 621 35.74 -7.38 -66.33
CA GLY A 621 35.57 -7.90 -67.70
C GLY A 621 36.03 -9.35 -67.81
N SER A 622 36.99 -9.62 -68.71
CA SER A 622 37.59 -10.95 -68.90
C SER A 622 38.84 -11.20 -68.04
N THR A 623 39.26 -10.23 -67.22
CA THR A 623 40.52 -10.32 -66.46
C THR A 623 40.24 -10.63 -65.00
N GLN A 624 40.58 -11.86 -64.59
CA GLN A 624 40.66 -12.23 -63.18
C GLN A 624 41.77 -11.45 -62.49
N PHE A 625 41.49 -10.91 -61.31
CA PHE A 625 42.50 -10.23 -60.49
C PHE A 625 42.50 -10.64 -59.01
N ALA A 626 41.52 -11.45 -58.59
CA ALA A 626 41.45 -11.97 -57.24
C ALA A 626 40.65 -13.28 -57.15
N THR A 627 40.90 -14.03 -56.08
CA THR A 627 40.00 -15.07 -55.57
C THR A 627 39.37 -14.62 -54.26
N TYR A 628 38.22 -15.17 -53.89
CA TYR A 628 37.56 -14.83 -52.63
C TYR A 628 37.01 -16.06 -51.92
N THR A 629 36.90 -15.94 -50.60
CA THR A 629 36.13 -16.83 -49.72
C THR A 629 35.27 -15.95 -48.80
N ASN A 630 33.98 -16.28 -48.68
CA ASN A 630 33.00 -15.58 -47.87
C ASN A 630 32.28 -16.61 -47.00
N THR A 631 32.79 -16.88 -45.81
CA THR A 631 32.30 -17.95 -44.92
C THR A 631 32.39 -17.48 -43.47
N GLY A 632 31.38 -17.82 -42.66
CA GLY A 632 31.36 -17.52 -41.22
C GLY A 632 31.31 -16.03 -40.88
N GLY A 633 30.84 -15.17 -41.79
CA GLY A 633 30.85 -13.72 -41.57
C GLY A 633 32.22 -13.08 -41.74
N VAL A 634 33.07 -13.68 -42.57
CA VAL A 634 34.34 -13.10 -43.02
C VAL A 634 34.41 -13.21 -44.53
N LEU A 635 34.63 -12.07 -45.19
CA LEU A 635 34.99 -12.01 -46.59
C LEU A 635 36.51 -11.82 -46.69
N THR A 636 37.20 -12.82 -47.23
CA THR A 636 38.64 -12.76 -47.54
C THR A 636 38.83 -12.78 -49.04
N VAL A 637 39.53 -11.79 -49.56
CA VAL A 637 39.89 -11.63 -50.98
C VAL A 637 41.41 -11.74 -51.08
N THR A 638 41.92 -12.64 -51.91
CA THR A 638 43.36 -12.80 -52.17
C THR A 638 43.66 -12.33 -53.58
N PHE A 639 44.57 -11.37 -53.69
CA PHE A 639 44.92 -10.70 -54.94
C PHE A 639 46.00 -11.47 -55.72
N ASP A 640 45.83 -11.54 -57.04
CA ASP A 640 46.80 -12.16 -57.95
C ASP A 640 47.68 -11.10 -58.65
N ALA A 641 48.47 -11.55 -59.62
CA ALA A 641 49.38 -10.69 -60.37
C ALA A 641 48.69 -9.58 -61.20
N ASN A 642 47.39 -9.64 -61.45
CA ASN A 642 46.63 -8.64 -62.21
C ASN A 642 45.96 -7.59 -61.30
N ALA A 643 46.12 -7.67 -59.99
CA ALA A 643 45.56 -6.70 -59.04
C ALA A 643 46.33 -5.37 -59.05
N THR A 644 45.58 -4.27 -59.11
CA THR A 644 46.09 -2.89 -59.04
C THR A 644 45.37 -2.12 -57.94
N ALA A 645 46.00 -1.06 -57.41
CA ALA A 645 45.40 -0.19 -56.39
C ALA A 645 43.99 0.32 -56.79
N THR A 646 43.78 0.66 -58.07
CA THR A 646 42.47 1.10 -58.58
C THR A 646 41.42 0.00 -58.56
N ARG A 647 41.79 -1.25 -58.90
CA ARG A 647 40.89 -2.41 -58.84
C ARG A 647 40.52 -2.76 -57.41
N ILE A 648 41.48 -2.66 -56.48
CA ILE A 648 41.27 -2.91 -55.05
C ILE A 648 40.33 -1.84 -54.46
N GLY A 649 40.58 -0.56 -54.70
CA GLY A 649 39.69 0.52 -54.23
C GLY A 649 38.26 0.42 -54.78
N THR A 650 38.10 0.08 -56.07
CA THR A 650 36.77 -0.11 -56.68
C THR A 650 36.05 -1.35 -56.12
N LEU A 651 36.79 -2.42 -55.79
CA LEU A 651 36.26 -3.61 -55.13
C LEU A 651 35.73 -3.26 -53.74
N MET A 652 36.53 -2.55 -52.92
CA MET A 652 36.14 -2.12 -51.57
C MET A 652 34.85 -1.30 -51.59
N ARG A 653 34.68 -0.40 -52.57
CA ARG A 653 33.46 0.40 -52.74
C ARG A 653 32.21 -0.43 -53.05
N GLY A 654 32.38 -1.57 -53.70
CA GLY A 654 31.27 -2.45 -54.08
C GLY A 654 30.83 -3.41 -52.98
N ILE A 655 31.49 -3.45 -51.81
CA ILE A 655 31.18 -4.41 -50.77
C ILE A 655 29.89 -4.00 -50.05
N SER A 656 28.94 -4.94 -50.02
CA SER A 656 27.66 -4.78 -49.32
C SER A 656 27.61 -5.61 -48.04
N TYR A 657 26.74 -5.22 -47.11
CA TYR A 657 26.55 -5.86 -45.81
C TYR A 657 25.07 -6.09 -45.52
N ARG A 658 24.73 -7.25 -44.94
CA ARG A 658 23.42 -7.58 -44.35
C ARG A 658 23.62 -8.34 -43.05
N ASN A 659 22.72 -8.09 -42.10
CA ASN A 659 22.53 -8.92 -40.93
C ASN A 659 21.02 -8.92 -40.59
N ASP A 660 20.43 -10.10 -40.43
CA ASP A 660 18.99 -10.26 -40.21
C ASP A 660 18.62 -10.32 -38.72
N THR A 661 19.61 -10.43 -37.84
CA THR A 661 19.49 -10.44 -36.38
C THR A 661 20.57 -9.54 -35.76
N PRO A 662 20.57 -8.22 -36.08
CA PRO A 662 21.60 -7.32 -35.58
C PRO A 662 21.59 -7.25 -34.05
N ALA A 663 22.77 -7.11 -33.44
CA ALA A 663 22.96 -6.90 -32.01
C ALA A 663 23.35 -5.42 -31.78
N GLY A 664 22.54 -4.49 -32.28
CA GLY A 664 22.88 -3.07 -32.31
C GLY A 664 23.85 -2.68 -33.42
N ASP A 665 24.41 -1.48 -33.29
CA ASP A 665 25.41 -0.92 -34.20
C ASP A 665 26.57 -1.90 -34.48
N ALA A 666 26.92 -2.07 -35.75
CA ALA A 666 28.03 -2.90 -36.18
C ALA A 666 29.17 -2.05 -36.76
N THR A 667 30.39 -2.24 -36.24
CA THR A 667 31.60 -1.67 -36.86
C THR A 667 32.22 -2.71 -37.77
N ILE A 668 32.25 -2.47 -39.08
CA ILE A 668 32.81 -3.36 -40.09
C ILE A 668 34.22 -2.91 -40.45
N ARG A 669 35.20 -3.76 -40.21
CA ARG A 669 36.62 -3.53 -40.47
C ARG A 669 37.07 -4.13 -41.78
N PHE A 670 37.81 -3.35 -42.55
CA PHE A 670 38.57 -3.73 -43.73
C PHE A 670 40.05 -3.80 -43.35
N THR A 671 40.69 -4.94 -43.52
CA THR A 671 42.13 -5.14 -43.28
C THR A 671 42.83 -5.49 -44.58
N LEU A 672 43.79 -4.67 -45.01
CA LEU A 672 44.58 -4.87 -46.24
C LEU A 672 46.02 -5.24 -45.88
N ASN A 673 46.52 -6.37 -46.40
CA ASN A 673 47.89 -6.85 -46.25
C ASN A 673 48.62 -6.83 -47.61
N ASP A 674 49.91 -6.49 -47.62
CA ASP A 674 50.76 -6.31 -48.81
C ASP A 674 51.42 -7.60 -49.36
N GLY A 675 51.24 -8.74 -48.70
CA GLY A 675 51.89 -10.01 -49.02
C GLY A 675 53.27 -10.22 -48.37
N HIS A 676 53.75 -9.24 -47.60
CA HIS A 676 55.08 -9.23 -46.95
C HIS A 676 54.98 -9.02 -45.43
N SER A 677 53.87 -9.46 -44.84
CA SER A 677 53.57 -9.45 -43.40
C SER A 677 53.16 -8.09 -42.81
N ALA A 678 53.03 -7.03 -43.61
CA ALA A 678 52.57 -5.72 -43.16
C ALA A 678 51.09 -5.46 -43.55
N SER A 679 50.31 -4.79 -42.69
CA SER A 679 48.87 -4.57 -42.92
C SER A 679 48.34 -3.25 -42.36
N THR A 680 47.21 -2.78 -42.89
CA THR A 680 46.49 -1.56 -42.47
C THR A 680 45.00 -1.83 -42.33
N THR A 681 44.27 -1.00 -41.56
CA THR A 681 42.83 -1.18 -41.31
C THR A 681 42.00 0.07 -41.54
N ALA A 682 40.74 -0.10 -41.93
CA ALA A 682 39.72 0.95 -41.93
C ALA A 682 38.34 0.43 -41.49
N ASP A 683 37.58 1.22 -40.72
CA ASP A 683 36.32 0.84 -40.08
C ASP A 683 35.13 1.66 -40.62
N VAL A 684 34.00 0.99 -40.90
CA VAL A 684 32.72 1.58 -41.34
C VAL A 684 31.64 1.26 -40.31
N LYS A 685 30.80 2.24 -39.93
CA LYS A 685 29.71 2.04 -38.97
C LYS A 685 28.38 1.76 -39.65
N VAL A 686 27.78 0.59 -39.39
CA VAL A 686 26.38 0.28 -39.75
C VAL A 686 25.49 0.52 -38.53
N ALA A 687 24.69 1.58 -38.56
CA ALA A 687 23.90 2.03 -37.41
C ALA A 687 22.48 1.43 -37.38
N THR A 688 21.99 1.03 -36.21
CA THR A 688 20.63 0.51 -36.00
C THR A 688 20.16 0.72 -34.56
N ASN A 689 18.85 0.91 -34.39
CA ASN A 689 18.22 0.93 -33.06
C ASN A 689 17.62 -0.44 -32.68
N THR A 690 17.88 -1.48 -33.45
CA THR A 690 17.31 -2.82 -33.27
C THR A 690 18.35 -3.79 -32.75
N ILE A 691 18.01 -4.52 -31.70
CA ILE A 691 18.85 -5.55 -31.07
C ILE A 691 18.03 -6.83 -30.98
N TYR A 692 18.48 -7.91 -31.62
CA TYR A 692 17.79 -9.20 -31.54
C TYR A 692 18.28 -10.01 -30.34
N VAL A 693 17.33 -10.54 -29.56
CA VAL A 693 17.59 -11.61 -28.60
C VAL A 693 17.36 -12.93 -29.31
N THR A 694 18.41 -13.74 -29.42
CA THR A 694 18.40 -15.01 -30.14
C THR A 694 18.61 -16.22 -29.22
N GLY A 695 18.96 -16.00 -27.96
CA GLY A 695 19.20 -17.05 -26.96
C GLY A 695 18.38 -16.84 -25.68
N THR A 696 18.23 -17.90 -24.89
CA THR A 696 17.59 -17.86 -23.56
C THR A 696 18.59 -17.62 -22.42
N GLY A 697 19.88 -17.49 -22.74
CA GLY A 697 20.96 -17.26 -21.78
C GLY A 697 20.84 -15.92 -21.05
N ASP A 698 21.43 -15.87 -19.85
CA ASP A 698 21.44 -14.70 -18.98
C ASP A 698 22.87 -14.29 -18.57
N GLY A 699 23.77 -14.25 -19.56
CA GLY A 699 25.16 -13.85 -19.37
C GLY A 699 25.31 -12.37 -18.99
N SER A 700 26.31 -12.07 -18.15
CA SER A 700 26.69 -10.69 -17.80
C SER A 700 27.75 -10.10 -18.73
N THR A 701 28.42 -10.94 -19.51
CA THR A 701 29.38 -10.56 -20.54
C THR A 701 28.71 -10.68 -21.89
N VAL A 702 28.86 -9.67 -22.75
CA VAL A 702 28.35 -9.72 -24.12
C VAL A 702 29.18 -10.73 -24.93
N ASP A 703 28.61 -11.90 -25.22
CA ASP A 703 29.21 -12.93 -26.06
C ASP A 703 28.29 -13.29 -27.23
N VAL A 704 28.46 -12.57 -28.34
CA VAL A 704 27.65 -12.77 -29.55
C VAL A 704 27.88 -14.12 -30.25
N THR A 705 28.83 -14.95 -29.78
CA THR A 705 29.14 -16.25 -30.40
C THR A 705 28.20 -17.38 -29.99
N ASP A 706 27.53 -17.28 -28.83
CA ASP A 706 26.51 -18.24 -28.38
C ASP A 706 25.07 -17.74 -28.58
N GLY A 707 24.92 -16.53 -29.13
CA GLY A 707 23.67 -15.83 -29.36
C GLY A 707 23.71 -14.46 -28.68
N VAL A 708 22.55 -13.82 -28.56
CA VAL A 708 22.40 -12.65 -27.67
C VAL A 708 21.24 -12.95 -26.73
N GLY A 709 21.54 -12.99 -25.44
CA GLY A 709 20.58 -13.06 -24.34
C GLY A 709 19.99 -11.69 -23.99
N LEU A 710 18.92 -11.69 -23.18
CA LEU A 710 18.20 -10.46 -22.85
C LEU A 710 19.08 -9.44 -22.08
N ARG A 711 19.88 -9.92 -21.13
CA ARG A 711 20.77 -9.03 -20.35
C ARG A 711 21.85 -8.39 -21.19
N GLU A 712 22.42 -9.16 -22.11
CA GLU A 712 23.39 -8.66 -23.08
C GLU A 712 22.74 -7.65 -24.01
N ALA A 713 21.53 -7.92 -24.51
CA ALA A 713 20.79 -6.97 -25.33
C ALA A 713 20.51 -5.64 -24.62
N VAL A 714 20.15 -5.67 -23.33
CA VAL A 714 19.97 -4.47 -22.51
C VAL A 714 21.31 -3.74 -22.29
N ALA A 715 22.41 -4.46 -22.05
CA ALA A 715 23.73 -3.85 -21.91
C ALA A 715 24.22 -3.19 -23.22
N ILE A 716 23.94 -3.83 -24.36
CA ILE A 716 24.21 -3.30 -25.70
C ILE A 716 23.35 -2.06 -25.98
N ALA A 717 22.09 -2.04 -25.53
CA ALA A 717 21.20 -0.89 -25.69
C ALA A 717 21.77 0.35 -24.97
N ALA A 718 22.18 0.20 -23.70
CA ALA A 718 22.73 1.27 -22.88
C ALA A 718 24.02 1.92 -23.44
N GLY A 719 24.72 1.23 -24.34
CA GLY A 719 25.92 1.74 -25.04
C GLY A 719 25.62 2.51 -26.33
N GLN A 720 24.36 2.62 -26.74
CA GLN A 720 23.93 3.22 -28.01
C GLN A 720 23.12 4.50 -27.80
N THR A 721 23.01 5.29 -28.86
CA THR A 721 22.23 6.53 -28.86
C THR A 721 20.88 6.31 -29.55
N GLY A 722 19.79 6.72 -28.91
CA GLY A 722 18.44 6.59 -29.46
C GLY A 722 17.50 5.85 -28.50
N THR A 723 16.29 5.54 -28.96
CA THR A 723 15.39 4.63 -28.26
C THR A 723 15.49 3.26 -28.91
N GLN A 724 15.92 2.27 -28.15
CA GLN A 724 16.27 0.96 -28.70
C GLN A 724 15.06 0.02 -28.66
N THR A 725 14.97 -0.85 -29.66
CA THR A 725 13.99 -1.93 -29.75
C THR A 725 14.72 -3.27 -29.64
N ILE A 726 14.45 -3.98 -28.55
CA ILE A 726 14.88 -5.36 -28.34
C ILE A 726 13.83 -6.29 -28.93
N VAL A 727 14.19 -6.98 -30.01
CA VAL A 727 13.31 -7.92 -30.72
C VAL A 727 13.62 -9.34 -30.27
N PHE A 728 12.64 -10.03 -29.70
CA PHE A 728 12.76 -11.45 -29.37
C PHE A 728 12.57 -12.29 -30.64
N GLY A 729 13.63 -13.00 -31.06
CA GLY A 729 13.63 -13.76 -32.30
C GLY A 729 12.69 -14.97 -32.27
N SER A 730 12.32 -15.46 -33.46
CA SER A 730 11.37 -16.57 -33.62
C SER A 730 11.83 -17.92 -33.06
N GLY A 731 13.12 -18.06 -32.71
CA GLY A 731 13.64 -19.21 -31.99
C GLY A 731 13.14 -19.30 -30.54
N LEU A 732 12.52 -18.24 -30.00
CA LEU A 732 12.08 -18.13 -28.61
C LEU A 732 10.58 -18.35 -28.40
N VAL A 733 9.84 -18.73 -29.46
CA VAL A 733 8.39 -19.04 -29.38
C VAL A 733 8.13 -20.10 -28.31
N GLY A 734 7.28 -19.77 -27.34
CA GLY A 734 6.96 -20.63 -26.18
C GLY A 734 8.12 -20.91 -25.22
N GLY A 735 9.26 -20.23 -25.39
CA GLY A 735 10.46 -20.40 -24.56
C GLY A 735 10.39 -19.64 -23.23
N THR A 736 11.39 -19.87 -22.39
CA THR A 736 11.57 -19.14 -21.12
C THR A 736 12.97 -18.54 -21.03
N ILE A 737 13.06 -17.25 -20.72
CA ILE A 737 14.29 -16.57 -20.29
C ILE A 737 14.26 -16.49 -18.76
N THR A 738 15.32 -16.96 -18.10
CA THR A 738 15.40 -16.97 -16.62
C THR A 738 16.53 -16.05 -16.16
N LEU A 739 16.17 -14.96 -15.49
CA LEU A 739 17.09 -13.97 -14.94
C LEU A 739 17.73 -14.48 -13.63
N GLY A 740 19.03 -14.75 -13.65
CA GLY A 740 19.84 -15.14 -12.50
C GLY A 740 20.13 -14.00 -11.53
N SER A 741 20.01 -12.73 -11.97
CA SER A 741 20.13 -11.53 -11.14
C SER A 741 19.23 -10.40 -11.64
N SER A 742 19.05 -9.35 -10.83
CA SER A 742 18.19 -8.22 -11.21
C SER A 742 18.64 -7.57 -12.51
N LEU A 743 17.69 -7.30 -13.42
CA LEU A 743 17.93 -6.65 -14.71
C LEU A 743 17.51 -5.17 -14.63
N ALA A 744 18.47 -4.25 -14.74
CA ALA A 744 18.20 -2.82 -14.69
C ALA A 744 17.90 -2.26 -16.09
N ILE A 745 16.80 -1.52 -16.21
CA ILE A 745 16.38 -0.78 -17.41
C ILE A 745 16.68 0.70 -17.16
N GLY A 746 17.86 1.14 -17.62
CA GLY A 746 18.41 2.48 -17.37
C GLY A 746 17.93 3.57 -18.34
N GLU A 747 17.27 3.19 -19.43
CA GLU A 747 16.72 4.07 -20.46
C GLU A 747 15.35 3.55 -20.93
N SER A 748 14.62 4.31 -21.75
CA SER A 748 13.37 3.80 -22.34
C SER A 748 13.68 2.81 -23.45
N ILE A 749 13.16 1.59 -23.33
CA ILE A 749 13.42 0.49 -24.27
C ILE A 749 12.10 -0.18 -24.65
N THR A 750 12.00 -0.63 -25.90
CA THR A 750 10.88 -1.46 -26.37
C THR A 750 11.30 -2.92 -26.42
N PHE A 751 10.50 -3.78 -25.79
CA PHE A 751 10.56 -5.24 -25.87
C PHE A 751 9.50 -5.68 -26.89
N ASP A 752 9.95 -6.10 -28.06
CA ASP A 752 9.12 -6.58 -29.16
C ASP A 752 9.14 -8.11 -29.21
N SER A 753 8.02 -8.73 -28.83
CA SER A 753 7.86 -10.18 -28.85
C SER A 753 6.91 -10.66 -29.94
N ASP A 754 6.65 -9.86 -30.99
CA ASP A 754 5.79 -10.25 -32.13
C ASP A 754 6.24 -11.59 -32.73
N ALA A 755 7.54 -11.79 -32.90
CA ALA A 755 8.09 -13.03 -33.45
C ALA A 755 8.21 -14.18 -32.43
N ALA A 756 8.04 -13.92 -31.12
CA ALA A 756 8.32 -14.85 -30.03
C ALA A 756 7.08 -15.14 -29.17
N SER A 757 5.92 -15.37 -29.81
CA SER A 757 4.67 -15.65 -29.11
C SER A 757 4.79 -16.79 -28.08
N GLY A 758 4.25 -16.58 -26.89
CA GLY A 758 4.31 -17.51 -25.75
C GLY A 758 5.58 -17.41 -24.90
N LEU A 759 6.49 -16.47 -25.21
CA LEU A 759 7.69 -16.24 -24.43
C LEU A 759 7.36 -15.89 -22.97
N THR A 760 8.11 -16.47 -22.04
CA THR A 760 8.08 -16.13 -20.61
C THR A 760 9.43 -15.57 -20.14
N ILE A 761 9.43 -14.42 -19.48
CA ILE A 761 10.61 -13.88 -18.79
C ILE A 761 10.41 -14.05 -17.28
N SER A 762 11.29 -14.78 -16.61
CA SER A 762 11.13 -15.21 -15.21
C SER A 762 12.43 -15.07 -14.41
N GLY A 763 12.38 -15.35 -13.10
CA GLY A 763 13.54 -15.29 -12.22
C GLY A 763 13.60 -13.98 -11.43
N SER A 764 14.79 -13.38 -11.38
CA SER A 764 15.05 -12.13 -10.66
C SER A 764 14.27 -10.93 -11.19
N ALA A 765 14.21 -9.85 -10.41
CA ALA A 765 13.45 -8.66 -10.72
C ALA A 765 13.96 -7.89 -11.96
N ILE A 766 13.07 -7.19 -12.64
CA ILE A 766 13.40 -6.16 -13.65
C ILE A 766 13.14 -4.81 -12.99
N THR A 767 14.14 -3.94 -12.93
CA THR A 767 14.04 -2.62 -12.29
C THR A 767 14.01 -1.54 -13.36
N VAL A 768 12.91 -0.79 -13.43
CA VAL A 768 12.73 0.32 -14.38
C VAL A 768 13.11 1.64 -13.70
N ALA A 769 14.15 2.29 -14.22
CA ALA A 769 14.70 3.51 -13.65
C ALA A 769 13.72 4.70 -13.71
N SER A 770 13.95 5.70 -12.85
CA SER A 770 13.12 6.91 -12.87
C SER A 770 13.21 7.65 -14.20
N GLY A 771 12.08 8.13 -14.72
CA GLY A 771 12.02 8.87 -15.98
C GLY A 771 12.13 8.00 -17.24
N THR A 772 12.16 6.67 -17.11
CA THR A 772 12.20 5.74 -18.24
C THR A 772 10.90 4.96 -18.37
N THR A 773 10.68 4.34 -19.53
CA THR A 773 9.52 3.48 -19.78
C THR A 773 9.94 2.18 -20.45
N LEU A 774 9.54 1.06 -19.86
CA LEU A 774 9.62 -0.25 -20.50
C LEU A 774 8.37 -0.46 -21.35
N THR A 775 8.51 -0.41 -22.67
CA THR A 775 7.40 -0.68 -23.59
C THR A 775 7.41 -2.13 -24.00
N LEU A 776 6.30 -2.86 -23.82
CA LEU A 776 6.15 -4.25 -24.22
C LEU A 776 5.14 -4.30 -25.37
N THR A 777 5.57 -4.83 -26.52
CA THR A 777 4.74 -4.95 -27.72
C THR A 777 4.66 -6.39 -28.19
N ASN A 778 3.45 -6.81 -28.56
CA ASN A 778 3.19 -8.10 -29.16
C ASN A 778 1.97 -8.06 -30.10
N GLY A 779 2.05 -8.80 -31.20
CA GLY A 779 1.13 -8.79 -32.33
C GLY A 779 -0.21 -9.45 -32.07
N ALA A 780 -1.14 -9.31 -33.03
CA ALA A 780 -2.48 -9.87 -32.89
C ALA A 780 -2.44 -11.40 -32.78
N GLY A 781 -2.95 -11.94 -31.67
CA GLY A 781 -2.91 -13.37 -31.37
C GLY A 781 -1.64 -13.82 -30.64
N ASP A 782 -0.65 -12.95 -30.50
CA ASP A 782 0.59 -13.27 -29.79
C ASP A 782 0.45 -13.05 -28.28
N THR A 783 1.31 -13.72 -27.52
CA THR A 783 1.32 -13.65 -26.06
C THR A 783 2.73 -13.44 -25.51
N LEU A 784 2.85 -12.66 -24.44
CA LEU A 784 4.09 -12.48 -23.67
C LEU A 784 3.77 -12.59 -22.18
N THR A 785 4.59 -13.31 -21.42
CA THR A 785 4.47 -13.39 -19.95
C THR A 785 5.70 -12.81 -19.28
N ILE A 786 5.51 -11.84 -18.39
CA ILE A 786 6.55 -11.35 -17.48
C ILE A 786 6.24 -11.89 -16.08
N ALA A 787 6.95 -12.96 -15.74
CA ALA A 787 6.91 -13.61 -14.43
C ALA A 787 7.99 -13.08 -13.46
N SER A 788 9.01 -12.41 -13.98
CA SER A 788 9.90 -11.60 -13.16
C SER A 788 9.15 -10.42 -12.54
N LYS A 789 9.45 -10.09 -11.29
CA LYS A 789 8.90 -8.91 -10.61
C LYS A 789 9.36 -7.63 -11.31
N LEU A 790 8.43 -6.78 -11.74
CA LEU A 790 8.71 -5.41 -12.17
C LEU A 790 8.78 -4.48 -10.96
N THR A 791 9.85 -3.70 -10.87
CA THR A 791 10.17 -2.81 -9.73
C THR A 791 10.67 -1.44 -10.23
N GLY A 792 10.81 -0.46 -9.33
CA GLY A 792 11.39 0.86 -9.64
C GLY A 792 10.34 1.95 -9.88
N SER A 793 10.77 3.15 -10.28
CA SER A 793 9.88 4.31 -10.44
C SER A 793 9.59 4.69 -11.90
N GLY A 794 10.14 3.93 -12.85
CA GLY A 794 9.83 4.07 -14.27
C GLY A 794 8.47 3.47 -14.65
N GLY A 795 7.97 3.88 -15.81
CA GLY A 795 6.68 3.44 -16.34
C GLY A 795 6.73 2.12 -17.10
N VAL A 796 5.55 1.51 -17.29
CA VAL A 796 5.35 0.29 -18.07
C VAL A 796 4.27 0.56 -19.12
N ALA A 797 4.59 0.36 -20.39
CA ALA A 797 3.64 0.53 -21.47
C ALA A 797 3.36 -0.79 -22.17
N LYS A 798 2.09 -1.09 -22.45
CA LYS A 798 1.66 -2.20 -23.30
C LYS A 798 1.15 -1.65 -24.62
N THR A 799 1.78 -2.06 -25.72
CA THR A 799 1.40 -1.72 -27.11
C THR A 799 1.14 -3.01 -27.92
N GLY A 800 0.68 -2.87 -29.17
CA GLY A 800 0.39 -4.02 -30.03
C GLY A 800 -0.93 -4.73 -29.66
N ALA A 801 -1.49 -5.50 -30.59
CA ALA A 801 -2.84 -6.08 -30.45
C ALA A 801 -2.90 -7.37 -29.61
N GLY A 802 -1.76 -7.93 -29.20
CA GLY A 802 -1.67 -9.19 -28.46
C GLY A 802 -1.91 -9.06 -26.96
N THR A 803 -1.69 -10.17 -26.24
CA THR A 803 -1.84 -10.24 -24.78
C THR A 803 -0.49 -10.20 -24.06
N LEU A 804 -0.34 -9.31 -23.09
CA LEU A 804 0.75 -9.33 -22.09
C LEU A 804 0.18 -9.84 -20.77
N THR A 805 0.85 -10.77 -20.12
CA THR A 805 0.49 -11.28 -18.78
C THR A 805 1.58 -10.94 -17.78
N LEU A 806 1.23 -10.27 -16.69
CA LEU A 806 2.14 -9.98 -15.58
C LEU A 806 1.83 -10.91 -14.40
N THR A 807 2.82 -11.68 -13.94
CA THR A 807 2.65 -12.63 -12.82
C THR A 807 3.63 -12.43 -11.65
N GLY A 808 4.60 -11.52 -11.78
CA GLY A 808 5.75 -11.40 -10.87
C GLY A 808 5.57 -10.72 -9.50
N GLY A 809 4.37 -10.32 -9.08
CA GLY A 809 4.18 -9.60 -7.81
C GLY A 809 4.73 -8.17 -7.87
N ASN A 810 4.26 -7.37 -8.83
CA ASN A 810 4.90 -6.12 -9.25
C ASN A 810 4.71 -4.97 -8.25
N ASP A 811 5.72 -4.13 -8.06
CA ASP A 811 5.70 -3.00 -7.11
C ASP A 811 6.29 -1.69 -7.66
N TYR A 812 6.42 -1.58 -9.00
CA TYR A 812 6.86 -0.34 -9.63
C TYR A 812 5.84 0.80 -9.40
N SER A 813 6.32 2.04 -9.32
CA SER A 813 5.45 3.20 -9.03
C SER A 813 5.18 4.12 -10.22
N GLY A 814 5.88 3.93 -11.35
CA GLY A 814 5.61 4.68 -12.57
C GLY A 814 4.29 4.28 -13.23
N ALA A 815 3.82 5.12 -14.16
CA ALA A 815 2.54 4.93 -14.83
C ALA A 815 2.48 3.63 -15.66
N THR A 816 1.27 3.05 -15.74
CA THR A 816 0.97 1.90 -16.60
C THR A 816 0.07 2.33 -17.75
N ASP A 817 0.59 2.35 -18.97
CA ASP A 817 -0.17 2.73 -20.16
C ASP A 817 -0.53 1.51 -21.00
N VAL A 818 -1.81 1.16 -21.06
CA VAL A 818 -2.33 0.09 -21.92
C VAL A 818 -2.87 0.73 -23.21
N SER A 819 -1.99 0.87 -24.20
CA SER A 819 -2.28 1.56 -25.46
C SER A 819 -2.85 0.65 -26.56
N GLY A 820 -2.72 -0.67 -26.42
CA GLY A 820 -3.28 -1.65 -27.36
C GLY A 820 -3.32 -3.08 -26.81
N GLY A 821 -4.22 -3.89 -27.37
CA GLY A 821 -4.36 -5.31 -27.01
C GLY A 821 -4.84 -5.50 -25.58
N THR A 822 -4.41 -6.59 -24.94
CA THR A 822 -4.81 -6.95 -23.57
C THR A 822 -3.61 -6.96 -22.62
N LEU A 823 -3.71 -6.28 -21.49
CA LEU A 823 -2.84 -6.48 -20.32
C LEU A 823 -3.60 -7.35 -19.31
N THR A 824 -3.10 -8.55 -19.02
CA THR A 824 -3.61 -9.42 -17.96
C THR A 824 -2.78 -9.26 -16.70
N ALA A 825 -3.38 -8.74 -15.63
CA ALA A 825 -2.75 -8.57 -14.33
C ALA A 825 -3.09 -9.74 -13.40
N SER A 826 -2.12 -10.64 -13.21
CA SER A 826 -2.23 -11.79 -12.30
C SER A 826 -1.35 -11.67 -11.07
N GLY A 827 -0.21 -10.98 -11.20
CA GLY A 827 0.72 -10.70 -10.11
C GLY A 827 0.70 -9.24 -9.70
N GLY A 828 -0.41 -8.54 -9.87
CA GLY A 828 -0.52 -7.11 -9.57
C GLY A 828 0.01 -6.19 -10.67
N ILE A 829 -0.54 -5.00 -10.75
CA ILE A 829 0.11 -3.78 -11.19
C ILE A 829 0.68 -3.12 -9.93
N GLY A 830 1.65 -2.21 -10.05
CA GLY A 830 2.11 -1.51 -8.86
C GLY A 830 0.99 -0.67 -8.22
N ASP A 831 0.78 -0.82 -6.92
CA ASP A 831 -0.35 -0.23 -6.17
C ASP A 831 -0.49 1.30 -6.30
N SER A 832 0.62 1.98 -6.57
CA SER A 832 0.68 3.44 -6.74
C SER A 832 0.61 3.90 -8.20
N SER A 833 0.61 2.97 -9.16
CA SER A 833 0.64 3.27 -10.59
C SER A 833 -0.62 4.02 -11.04
N ALA A 834 -0.42 5.09 -11.81
CA ALA A 834 -1.49 5.67 -12.60
C ALA A 834 -1.72 4.82 -13.85
N VAL A 835 -2.91 4.22 -13.97
CA VAL A 835 -3.25 3.32 -15.07
C VAL A 835 -4.11 4.03 -16.10
N THR A 836 -3.65 4.06 -17.35
CA THR A 836 -4.41 4.55 -18.50
C THR A 836 -4.74 3.40 -19.44
N VAL A 837 -6.01 3.17 -19.74
CA VAL A 837 -6.44 2.17 -20.74
C VAL A 837 -6.99 2.89 -21.96
N ALA A 838 -6.27 2.85 -23.07
CA ALA A 838 -6.66 3.51 -24.31
C ALA A 838 -7.85 2.82 -24.99
N SER A 839 -8.57 3.57 -25.84
CA SER A 839 -9.68 3.04 -26.64
C SER A 839 -9.25 1.82 -27.45
N GLY A 840 -10.00 0.72 -27.33
CA GLY A 840 -9.71 -0.55 -28.01
C GLY A 840 -8.70 -1.45 -27.29
N ALA A 841 -8.09 -0.99 -26.19
CA ALA A 841 -7.27 -1.82 -25.32
C ALA A 841 -8.10 -2.37 -24.14
N THR A 842 -7.60 -3.42 -23.48
CA THR A 842 -8.24 -4.06 -22.33
C THR A 842 -7.26 -4.30 -21.19
N LEU A 843 -7.63 -3.91 -19.97
CA LEU A 843 -7.04 -4.43 -18.73
C LEU A 843 -7.88 -5.59 -18.22
N ASN A 844 -7.31 -6.78 -18.12
CA ASN A 844 -7.96 -7.99 -17.65
C ASN A 844 -7.39 -8.41 -16.30
N LEU A 845 -8.22 -8.59 -15.29
CA LEU A 845 -7.80 -8.99 -13.95
C LEU A 845 -8.00 -10.50 -13.75
N SER A 846 -6.98 -11.16 -13.20
CA SER A 846 -7.07 -12.56 -12.74
C SER A 846 -6.77 -12.72 -11.24
N GLY A 847 -6.66 -11.59 -10.53
CA GLY A 847 -6.49 -11.46 -9.08
C GLY A 847 -6.98 -10.08 -8.63
N ASP A 848 -7.17 -9.88 -7.33
CA ASP A 848 -7.49 -8.55 -6.81
C ASP A 848 -6.35 -7.58 -7.13
N GLU A 849 -6.70 -6.35 -7.47
CA GLU A 849 -5.78 -5.36 -8.01
C GLU A 849 -5.97 -4.01 -7.32
N THR A 850 -4.87 -3.35 -6.96
CA THR A 850 -4.90 -1.98 -6.44
C THR A 850 -4.10 -1.09 -7.37
N VAL A 851 -4.64 0.08 -7.71
CA VAL A 851 -3.97 1.05 -8.58
C VAL A 851 -4.06 2.45 -7.99
N GLY A 852 -3.07 3.27 -8.31
CA GLY A 852 -3.00 4.66 -7.91
C GLY A 852 -4.17 5.47 -8.47
N SER A 853 -4.46 5.31 -9.76
CA SER A 853 -5.63 5.89 -10.42
C SER A 853 -5.99 5.15 -11.72
N LEU A 854 -7.18 5.38 -12.25
CA LEU A 854 -7.68 4.75 -13.48
C LEU A 854 -8.24 5.80 -14.43
N ALA A 855 -7.76 5.83 -15.67
CA ALA A 855 -8.23 6.75 -16.71
C ALA A 855 -8.29 6.08 -18.10
N GLY A 856 -8.96 6.76 -19.04
CA GLY A 856 -9.02 6.35 -20.45
C GLY A 856 -10.37 5.77 -20.88
N ALA A 857 -10.43 5.24 -22.09
CA ALA A 857 -11.66 4.84 -22.80
C ALA A 857 -11.69 3.35 -23.20
N GLY A 858 -10.69 2.56 -22.78
CA GLY A 858 -10.62 1.12 -23.04
C GLY A 858 -11.47 0.26 -22.11
N GLY A 859 -11.37 -1.06 -22.22
CA GLY A 859 -12.10 -2.00 -21.37
C GLY A 859 -11.34 -2.36 -20.09
N VAL A 860 -12.07 -2.60 -19.00
CA VAL A 860 -11.58 -3.31 -17.81
C VAL A 860 -12.45 -4.54 -17.58
N THR A 861 -11.84 -5.72 -17.52
CA THR A 861 -12.51 -6.99 -17.22
C THR A 861 -12.08 -7.46 -15.85
N LEU A 862 -12.99 -7.42 -14.87
CA LEU A 862 -12.71 -7.74 -13.48
C LEU A 862 -12.62 -9.24 -13.19
N GLY A 863 -13.17 -10.10 -14.07
CA GLY A 863 -13.37 -11.51 -13.72
C GLY A 863 -14.21 -11.64 -12.45
N SER A 864 -13.70 -12.33 -11.43
CA SER A 864 -14.26 -12.39 -10.08
C SER A 864 -13.53 -11.49 -9.06
N SER A 865 -12.59 -10.68 -9.52
CA SER A 865 -11.64 -9.94 -8.69
C SER A 865 -12.15 -8.54 -8.30
N THR A 866 -11.53 -7.96 -7.29
CA THR A 866 -11.77 -6.58 -6.85
C THR A 866 -10.74 -5.65 -7.45
N LEU A 867 -11.18 -4.58 -8.11
CA LEU A 867 -10.31 -3.46 -8.50
C LEU A 867 -10.43 -2.33 -7.48
N SER A 868 -9.35 -1.97 -6.81
CA SER A 868 -9.26 -0.82 -5.90
C SER A 868 -8.54 0.34 -6.59
N VAL A 869 -9.21 1.49 -6.73
CA VAL A 869 -8.69 2.67 -7.43
C VAL A 869 -8.59 3.85 -6.49
N GLY A 870 -7.45 4.55 -6.51
CA GLY A 870 -7.33 5.89 -5.92
C GLY A 870 -6.17 6.05 -4.93
N GLY A 871 -5.22 5.11 -4.89
CA GLY A 871 -4.02 5.22 -4.04
C GLY A 871 -3.20 6.49 -4.27
N ALA A 872 -3.28 7.10 -5.46
CA ALA A 872 -2.57 8.34 -5.80
C ALA A 872 -3.33 9.62 -5.39
N ASN A 873 -4.56 9.51 -4.88
CA ASN A 873 -5.43 10.64 -4.53
C ASN A 873 -5.73 11.63 -5.69
N THR A 874 -5.45 11.25 -6.93
CA THR A 874 -5.72 12.06 -8.11
C THR A 874 -7.18 11.93 -8.55
N SER A 875 -7.73 13.00 -9.14
CA SER A 875 -9.04 12.95 -9.78
C SER A 875 -8.90 12.54 -11.24
N THR A 876 -9.65 11.53 -11.66
CA THR A 876 -9.56 10.91 -13.00
C THR A 876 -10.94 10.66 -13.59
N THR A 877 -10.99 10.54 -14.92
CA THR A 877 -12.20 10.18 -15.67
C THR A 877 -11.92 8.90 -16.45
N PHE A 878 -12.81 7.93 -16.31
CA PHE A 878 -12.80 6.67 -17.06
C PHE A 878 -14.08 6.58 -17.91
N ASP A 879 -13.88 6.65 -19.22
CA ASP A 879 -14.94 6.59 -20.23
C ASP A 879 -15.21 5.17 -20.73
N GLY A 880 -14.33 4.25 -20.36
CA GLY A 880 -14.37 2.84 -20.71
C GLY A 880 -15.48 2.04 -20.04
N ILE A 881 -15.56 0.75 -20.41
CA ILE A 881 -16.49 -0.22 -19.82
C ILE A 881 -15.74 -1.07 -18.79
N ILE A 882 -16.23 -1.11 -17.56
CA ILE A 882 -15.85 -2.09 -16.53
C ILE A 882 -16.88 -3.23 -16.57
N SER A 883 -16.41 -4.47 -16.66
CA SER A 883 -17.25 -5.68 -16.82
C SER A 883 -16.79 -6.84 -15.95
N GLY A 884 -17.64 -7.87 -15.78
CA GLY A 884 -17.36 -9.07 -14.99
C GLY A 884 -18.23 -9.22 -13.74
N THR A 885 -17.97 -10.24 -12.93
CA THR A 885 -18.71 -10.46 -11.67
C THR A 885 -18.01 -9.87 -10.44
N GLY A 886 -16.79 -9.38 -10.63
CA GLY A 886 -15.95 -8.74 -9.63
C GLY A 886 -16.46 -7.39 -9.12
N SER A 887 -15.76 -6.84 -8.13
CA SER A 887 -16.17 -5.65 -7.38
C SER A 887 -15.26 -4.44 -7.67
N LEU A 888 -15.78 -3.23 -7.43
CA LEU A 888 -15.03 -1.98 -7.55
C LEU A 888 -14.90 -1.33 -6.17
N THR A 889 -13.68 -0.98 -5.77
CA THR A 889 -13.43 -0.16 -4.57
C THR A 889 -12.85 1.19 -4.99
N LYS A 890 -13.52 2.28 -4.60
CA LYS A 890 -13.00 3.64 -4.75
C LYS A 890 -12.37 4.10 -3.43
N ALA A 891 -11.05 4.23 -3.43
CA ALA A 891 -10.22 4.67 -2.31
C ALA A 891 -9.56 6.03 -2.57
N GLY A 892 -8.85 6.57 -1.57
CA GLY A 892 -8.17 7.86 -1.63
C GLY A 892 -9.10 9.08 -1.75
N THR A 893 -8.55 10.27 -1.55
CA THR A 893 -9.33 11.52 -1.46
C THR A 893 -9.77 12.09 -2.81
N GLY A 894 -9.18 11.63 -3.92
CA GLY A 894 -9.50 12.07 -5.28
C GLY A 894 -10.90 11.65 -5.75
N THR A 895 -11.28 12.14 -6.94
CA THR A 895 -12.56 11.78 -7.60
C THR A 895 -12.34 10.79 -8.74
N LEU A 896 -13.05 9.66 -8.74
CA LEU A 896 -13.16 8.80 -9.93
C LEU A 896 -14.48 9.12 -10.62
N THR A 897 -14.43 9.60 -11.86
CA THR A 897 -15.61 9.87 -12.67
C THR A 897 -15.83 8.75 -13.67
N LEU A 898 -16.99 8.08 -13.62
CA LEU A 898 -17.38 7.05 -14.57
C LEU A 898 -18.38 7.64 -15.56
N THR A 899 -18.04 7.62 -16.85
CA THR A 899 -18.93 8.09 -17.93
C THR A 899 -19.39 6.95 -18.86
N GLY A 900 -18.64 5.83 -18.87
CA GLY A 900 -18.97 4.64 -19.65
C GLY A 900 -20.17 3.86 -19.12
N THR A 901 -20.67 2.92 -19.95
CA THR A 901 -21.72 1.97 -19.57
C THR A 901 -21.09 0.75 -18.92
N ASN A 902 -21.12 0.69 -17.59
CA ASN A 902 -20.48 -0.38 -16.83
C ASN A 902 -21.44 -1.56 -16.64
N SER A 903 -20.92 -2.79 -16.79
CA SER A 903 -21.73 -4.02 -16.78
C SER A 903 -21.27 -5.02 -15.72
N TYR A 904 -20.39 -4.62 -14.80
CA TYR A 904 -19.97 -5.49 -13.72
C TYR A 904 -21.06 -5.65 -12.67
N THR A 905 -21.18 -6.82 -12.03
CA THR A 905 -22.29 -7.09 -11.08
C THR A 905 -21.88 -7.15 -9.62
N GLY A 906 -20.58 -7.16 -9.31
CA GLY A 906 -20.10 -7.14 -7.93
C GLY A 906 -20.37 -5.80 -7.23
N ALA A 907 -20.02 -5.75 -5.94
CA ALA A 907 -20.28 -4.58 -5.12
C ALA A 907 -19.39 -3.40 -5.52
N THR A 908 -19.90 -2.19 -5.32
CA THR A 908 -19.16 -0.94 -5.41
C THR A 908 -18.97 -0.36 -4.01
N SER A 909 -17.75 -0.31 -3.52
CA SER A 909 -17.40 0.20 -2.20
C SER A 909 -16.67 1.52 -2.32
N ILE A 910 -17.23 2.60 -1.77
CA ILE A 910 -16.58 3.91 -1.76
C ILE A 910 -15.98 4.09 -0.36
N SER A 911 -14.69 3.78 -0.23
CA SER A 911 -13.96 3.82 1.04
C SER A 911 -13.44 5.22 1.38
N ALA A 912 -13.18 6.07 0.37
CA ALA A 912 -12.81 7.48 0.54
C ALA A 912 -13.01 8.29 -0.75
N GLY A 913 -13.03 9.63 -0.61
CA GLY A 913 -13.11 10.56 -1.72
C GLY A 913 -14.47 10.51 -2.44
N THR A 914 -14.49 10.79 -3.75
CA THR A 914 -15.75 10.83 -4.52
C THR A 914 -15.76 9.80 -5.65
N LEU A 915 -16.87 9.05 -5.77
CA LEU A 915 -17.23 8.35 -6.99
C LEU A 915 -18.32 9.18 -7.69
N ALA A 916 -17.99 9.75 -8.85
CA ALA A 916 -18.91 10.57 -9.63
C ALA A 916 -19.49 9.73 -10.80
N LEU A 917 -20.82 9.62 -10.82
CA LEU A 917 -21.57 8.93 -11.87
C LEU A 917 -22.01 9.97 -12.91
N ASN A 918 -21.49 9.82 -14.12
CA ASN A 918 -21.60 10.78 -15.21
C ASN A 918 -21.86 10.08 -16.57
N SER A 919 -22.47 8.89 -16.54
CA SER A 919 -22.98 8.28 -17.77
C SER A 919 -24.30 8.96 -18.15
N SER A 920 -24.37 9.53 -19.35
CA SER A 920 -25.59 10.18 -19.86
C SER A 920 -26.81 9.25 -19.94
N GLY A 921 -26.59 7.93 -19.96
CA GLY A 921 -27.64 6.91 -19.99
C GLY A 921 -28.09 6.39 -18.62
N GLY A 922 -27.47 6.84 -17.51
CA GLY A 922 -27.75 6.29 -16.18
C GLY A 922 -27.24 4.87 -15.98
N THR A 923 -26.12 4.56 -16.63
CA THR A 923 -25.48 3.23 -16.68
C THR A 923 -24.04 3.26 -16.15
N ALA A 924 -23.72 4.26 -15.31
CA ALA A 924 -22.39 4.40 -14.76
C ALA A 924 -22.06 3.26 -13.80
N LEU A 925 -23.06 2.64 -13.19
CA LEU A 925 -23.01 1.38 -12.47
C LEU A 925 -24.02 0.40 -13.07
N SER A 926 -23.85 -0.89 -12.79
CA SER A 926 -24.90 -1.87 -13.09
C SER A 926 -26.05 -1.75 -12.09
N ASP A 927 -27.28 -1.82 -12.57
CA ASP A 927 -28.52 -1.74 -11.77
C ASP A 927 -28.59 -2.77 -10.63
N SER A 928 -27.82 -3.87 -10.71
CA SER A 928 -27.77 -4.91 -9.68
C SER A 928 -26.66 -4.71 -8.65
N SER A 929 -25.70 -3.83 -8.90
CA SER A 929 -24.52 -3.67 -8.04
C SER A 929 -24.89 -3.01 -6.72
N ALA A 930 -24.60 -3.70 -5.61
CA ALA A 930 -24.70 -3.10 -4.28
C ALA A 930 -23.69 -1.96 -4.12
N VAL A 931 -24.08 -0.87 -3.45
CA VAL A 931 -23.23 0.30 -3.21
C VAL A 931 -23.09 0.55 -1.72
N SER A 932 -21.86 0.69 -1.25
CA SER A 932 -21.56 1.08 0.13
C SER A 932 -20.77 2.38 0.20
N VAL A 933 -21.15 3.28 1.12
CA VAL A 933 -20.51 4.60 1.29
C VAL A 933 -19.93 4.71 2.70
N ALA A 934 -18.60 4.77 2.78
CA ALA A 934 -17.87 4.92 4.03
C ALA A 934 -17.90 6.37 4.58
N SER A 935 -17.40 6.57 5.80
CA SER A 935 -17.26 7.90 6.38
C SER A 935 -16.24 8.73 5.60
N GLY A 936 -16.58 9.98 5.26
CA GLY A 936 -15.76 10.86 4.42
C GLY A 936 -15.81 10.55 2.93
N ALA A 937 -16.58 9.55 2.50
CA ALA A 937 -16.78 9.19 1.10
C ALA A 937 -18.06 9.81 0.53
N THR A 938 -18.08 10.05 -0.79
CA THR A 938 -19.22 10.62 -1.51
C THR A 938 -19.57 9.81 -2.76
N LEU A 939 -20.84 9.42 -2.89
CA LEU A 939 -21.42 9.03 -4.18
C LEU A 939 -22.08 10.25 -4.80
N SER A 940 -21.67 10.67 -6.00
CA SER A 940 -22.17 11.89 -6.65
C SER A 940 -22.83 11.60 -8.00
N LEU A 941 -24.00 12.19 -8.25
CA LEU A 941 -24.66 12.20 -9.57
C LEU A 941 -24.51 13.61 -10.16
N THR A 942 -23.70 13.73 -11.21
CA THR A 942 -23.35 15.05 -11.77
C THR A 942 -24.12 15.41 -13.04
N SER A 943 -24.56 14.43 -13.83
CA SER A 943 -25.12 14.71 -15.16
C SER A 943 -26.39 13.95 -15.54
N ALA A 944 -26.70 12.83 -14.88
CA ALA A 944 -27.88 12.02 -15.20
C ALA A 944 -28.40 11.29 -13.95
N SER A 945 -29.63 10.81 -14.05
CA SER A 945 -30.23 9.89 -13.08
C SER A 945 -29.63 8.50 -13.21
N GLU A 946 -29.57 7.75 -12.11
CA GLU A 946 -28.93 6.43 -12.04
C GLU A 946 -29.84 5.41 -11.36
N THR A 947 -29.71 4.13 -11.72
CA THR A 947 -30.25 2.99 -10.95
C THR A 947 -29.11 2.18 -10.34
N ILE A 948 -29.24 1.83 -9.06
CA ILE A 948 -28.27 0.99 -8.34
C ILE A 948 -28.98 -0.18 -7.64
N GLY A 949 -28.20 -1.17 -7.23
CA GLY A 949 -28.65 -2.25 -6.36
C GLY A 949 -28.80 -1.80 -4.90
N PRO A 950 -28.58 -2.69 -3.92
CA PRO A 950 -28.73 -2.34 -2.51
C PRO A 950 -27.80 -1.21 -2.05
N LEU A 951 -28.31 -0.22 -1.32
CA LEU A 951 -27.54 0.91 -0.79
C LEU A 951 -27.29 0.75 0.71
N SER A 952 -26.02 0.85 1.14
CA SER A 952 -25.65 1.05 2.54
C SER A 952 -24.67 2.20 2.74
N GLY A 953 -24.59 2.70 3.96
CA GLY A 953 -23.61 3.71 4.32
C GLY A 953 -23.60 4.01 5.81
N VAL A 954 -22.48 4.54 6.29
CA VAL A 954 -22.27 4.90 7.69
C VAL A 954 -22.34 6.42 7.89
N SER A 955 -22.40 6.84 9.16
CA SER A 955 -22.33 8.27 9.49
C SER A 955 -21.04 8.90 8.95
N GLY A 956 -21.17 10.07 8.33
CA GLY A 956 -20.10 10.77 7.63
C GLY A 956 -19.97 10.44 6.13
N GLY A 957 -20.67 9.42 5.62
CA GLY A 957 -20.81 9.20 4.18
C GLY A 957 -21.81 10.19 3.56
N THR A 958 -21.65 10.50 2.28
CA THR A 958 -22.52 11.46 1.56
C THR A 958 -23.07 10.87 0.27
N LEU A 959 -24.37 11.06 0.06
CA LEU A 959 -25.03 10.88 -1.22
C LEU A 959 -25.35 12.26 -1.82
N ALA A 960 -24.67 12.63 -2.89
CA ALA A 960 -24.79 13.93 -3.56
C ALA A 960 -25.52 13.81 -4.89
N LEU A 961 -26.84 13.97 -4.88
CA LEU A 961 -27.71 13.73 -6.04
C LEU A 961 -27.76 14.86 -7.06
N GLY A 962 -27.26 16.06 -6.71
CA GLY A 962 -27.33 17.22 -7.58
C GLY A 962 -28.78 17.58 -7.93
N GLY A 963 -29.15 17.49 -9.20
CA GLY A 963 -30.53 17.67 -9.69
C GLY A 963 -31.15 16.39 -10.26
N ASN A 964 -30.56 15.22 -9.97
CA ASN A 964 -30.86 13.96 -10.64
C ASN A 964 -31.60 12.98 -9.73
N ALA A 965 -32.20 11.94 -10.32
CA ALA A 965 -32.86 10.88 -9.57
C ALA A 965 -31.91 9.71 -9.31
N LEU A 966 -31.90 9.18 -8.09
CA LEU A 966 -31.30 7.87 -7.77
C LEU A 966 -32.42 6.86 -7.50
N THR A 967 -32.48 5.80 -8.28
CA THR A 967 -33.37 4.66 -8.04
C THR A 967 -32.61 3.52 -7.38
N ILE A 968 -33.09 3.04 -6.23
CA ILE A 968 -32.47 1.96 -5.47
C ILE A 968 -33.32 0.70 -5.63
N SER A 969 -32.77 -0.30 -6.31
CA SER A 969 -33.32 -1.64 -6.47
C SER A 969 -32.97 -2.51 -5.26
N GLN A 970 -33.61 -2.26 -4.11
CA GLN A 970 -33.31 -2.94 -2.85
C GLN A 970 -33.71 -4.43 -2.88
N THR A 971 -32.72 -5.30 -3.07
CA THR A 971 -32.87 -6.77 -2.98
C THR A 971 -32.56 -7.35 -1.59
N SER A 972 -31.93 -6.57 -0.71
CA SER A 972 -31.70 -6.89 0.72
C SER A 972 -32.05 -5.72 1.62
N SER A 973 -32.23 -5.97 2.93
CA SER A 973 -32.45 -4.89 3.90
C SER A 973 -31.13 -4.23 4.29
N GLN A 974 -31.03 -2.91 4.17
CA GLN A 974 -29.80 -2.15 4.41
C GLN A 974 -30.07 -0.89 5.24
N THR A 975 -29.00 -0.31 5.81
CA THR A 975 -29.03 0.97 6.51
C THR A 975 -28.09 1.96 5.82
N PHE A 976 -28.56 3.20 5.64
CA PHE A 976 -27.76 4.34 5.22
C PHE A 976 -27.86 5.45 6.27
N SER A 977 -26.76 5.65 6.99
CA SER A 977 -26.62 6.67 8.05
C SER A 977 -25.94 7.96 7.59
N GLY A 978 -25.61 8.05 6.30
CA GLY A 978 -24.95 9.21 5.70
C GLY A 978 -25.88 10.39 5.45
N ALA A 979 -25.30 11.51 5.03
CA ALA A 979 -26.02 12.68 4.57
C ALA A 979 -26.52 12.49 3.14
N ILE A 980 -27.73 12.91 2.86
CA ILE A 980 -28.28 13.01 1.49
C ILE A 980 -28.33 14.50 1.14
N THR A 981 -27.85 14.85 -0.06
CA THR A 981 -27.84 16.23 -0.55
C THR A 981 -28.36 16.32 -1.98
N GLY A 982 -29.02 17.42 -2.30
CA GLY A 982 -29.57 17.63 -3.64
C GLY A 982 -30.54 18.81 -3.70
N THR A 983 -30.74 19.33 -4.90
CA THR A 983 -31.69 20.38 -5.24
C THR A 983 -33.13 19.85 -5.27
N SER A 984 -34.12 20.73 -5.40
CA SER A 984 -35.54 20.34 -5.47
C SER A 984 -35.89 19.46 -6.67
N SER A 985 -35.05 19.42 -7.70
CA SER A 985 -35.22 18.54 -8.86
C SER A 985 -34.71 17.11 -8.62
N ALA A 986 -33.89 16.91 -7.58
CA ALA A 986 -33.41 15.58 -7.24
C ALA A 986 -34.52 14.70 -6.65
N SER A 987 -34.39 13.39 -6.80
CA SER A 987 -35.32 12.42 -6.21
C SER A 987 -34.58 11.17 -5.76
N LEU A 988 -34.98 10.63 -4.61
CA LEU A 988 -34.57 9.30 -4.15
C LEU A 988 -35.76 8.35 -4.31
N THR A 989 -35.63 7.35 -5.17
CA THR A 989 -36.70 6.37 -5.43
C THR A 989 -36.31 5.01 -4.88
N LEU A 990 -37.07 4.50 -3.91
CA LEU A 990 -36.96 3.14 -3.44
C LEU A 990 -37.87 2.23 -4.27
N ASN A 991 -37.27 1.32 -5.03
CA ASN A 991 -37.94 0.30 -5.82
C ASN A 991 -37.56 -1.10 -5.30
N ALA A 992 -38.41 -1.71 -4.50
CA ALA A 992 -38.16 -2.99 -3.85
C ALA A 992 -39.22 -4.04 -4.21
N ASN A 993 -38.98 -5.30 -3.85
CA ASN A 993 -40.06 -6.28 -3.81
C ASN A 993 -41.03 -5.92 -2.67
N ALA A 994 -42.33 -5.84 -2.97
CA ALA A 994 -43.37 -5.46 -2.00
C ALA A 994 -43.29 -6.32 -0.73
N GLY A 995 -43.14 -5.66 0.44
CA GLY A 995 -43.15 -6.30 1.75
C GLY A 995 -41.90 -7.11 2.15
N ALA A 996 -40.85 -7.17 1.34
CA ALA A 996 -39.70 -8.06 1.58
C ALA A 996 -38.44 -7.37 2.14
N THR A 997 -38.15 -6.12 1.74
CA THR A 997 -36.88 -5.45 2.04
C THR A 997 -37.09 -4.06 2.65
N THR A 998 -36.19 -3.67 3.57
CA THR A 998 -36.18 -2.37 4.23
C THR A 998 -34.95 -1.56 3.83
N LEU A 999 -35.12 -0.30 3.42
CA LEU A 999 -34.06 0.70 3.49
C LEU A 999 -34.26 1.52 4.76
N THR A 1000 -33.29 1.50 5.67
CA THR A 1000 -33.28 2.33 6.86
C THR A 1000 -32.49 3.60 6.57
N LEU A 1001 -33.13 4.76 6.74
CA LEU A 1001 -32.46 6.05 6.78
C LEU A 1001 -32.44 6.52 8.23
N ASP A 1002 -31.25 6.65 8.80
CA ASP A 1002 -31.05 7.15 10.17
C ASP A 1002 -30.03 8.31 10.24
N GLY A 1003 -29.60 8.83 9.09
CA GLY A 1003 -28.78 10.04 8.99
C GLY A 1003 -29.52 11.31 9.43
N THR A 1004 -28.87 12.20 10.17
CA THR A 1004 -29.52 13.28 10.94
C THR A 1004 -29.56 14.65 10.24
N THR A 1005 -29.03 14.77 9.01
CA THR A 1005 -28.81 16.07 8.36
C THR A 1005 -29.64 16.31 7.09
N ASN A 1006 -30.46 15.34 6.66
CA ASN A 1006 -31.11 15.39 5.34
C ASN A 1006 -32.10 16.57 5.22
N SER A 1007 -32.80 16.94 6.30
CA SER A 1007 -33.78 18.05 6.30
C SER A 1007 -33.20 19.41 5.87
N THR A 1008 -31.89 19.61 6.01
CA THR A 1008 -31.21 20.85 5.58
C THR A 1008 -30.44 20.70 4.27
N GLY A 1009 -30.04 19.47 3.92
CA GLY A 1009 -29.18 19.18 2.76
C GLY A 1009 -29.91 18.70 1.50
N PHE A 1010 -31.09 18.10 1.66
CA PHE A 1010 -31.85 17.46 0.58
C PHE A 1010 -33.22 18.12 0.40
N ALA A 1011 -33.34 18.95 -0.63
CA ALA A 1011 -34.61 19.58 -1.02
C ALA A 1011 -35.44 18.72 -1.99
N GLY A 1012 -34.89 17.61 -2.47
CA GLY A 1012 -35.54 16.68 -3.39
C GLY A 1012 -36.57 15.77 -2.73
N GLY A 1013 -37.37 15.09 -3.55
CA GLY A 1013 -38.42 14.18 -3.07
C GLY A 1013 -37.91 12.78 -2.74
N ILE A 1014 -38.61 12.06 -1.86
CA ILE A 1014 -38.44 10.61 -1.66
C ILE A 1014 -39.67 9.90 -2.19
N THR A 1015 -39.49 8.90 -3.04
CA THR A 1015 -40.56 8.06 -3.59
C THR A 1015 -40.39 6.62 -3.14
N VAL A 1016 -41.43 6.01 -2.57
CA VAL A 1016 -41.46 4.59 -2.19
C VAL A 1016 -42.50 3.89 -3.06
N THR A 1017 -42.05 3.22 -4.12
CA THR A 1017 -42.94 2.47 -5.04
C THR A 1017 -43.30 1.10 -4.48
N ALA A 1018 -42.41 0.49 -3.71
CA ALA A 1018 -42.62 -0.78 -3.03
C ALA A 1018 -41.58 -0.98 -1.91
N GLY A 1019 -41.75 -2.03 -1.09
CA GLY A 1019 -40.88 -2.30 0.07
C GLY A 1019 -41.13 -1.37 1.26
N THR A 1020 -40.16 -1.27 2.16
CA THR A 1020 -40.24 -0.47 3.38
C THR A 1020 -39.14 0.59 3.45
N LEU A 1021 -39.52 1.85 3.65
CA LEU A 1021 -38.63 2.91 4.11
C LEU A 1021 -38.74 3.00 5.64
N LEU A 1022 -37.67 2.73 6.37
CA LEU A 1022 -37.62 2.90 7.83
C LEU A 1022 -36.93 4.21 8.18
N VAL A 1023 -37.53 5.00 9.07
CA VAL A 1023 -36.95 6.22 9.64
C VAL A 1023 -37.01 6.23 11.16
N THR A 1024 -36.10 6.97 11.78
CA THR A 1024 -35.98 7.17 13.24
C THR A 1024 -36.30 8.60 13.67
N SER A 1025 -36.27 9.56 12.74
CA SER A 1025 -36.53 10.99 12.93
C SER A 1025 -37.03 11.64 11.64
N ASP A 1026 -37.71 12.78 11.74
CA ASP A 1026 -38.08 13.61 10.58
C ASP A 1026 -36.87 14.03 9.73
N ASN A 1027 -35.74 14.35 10.39
CA ASN A 1027 -34.48 14.70 9.74
C ASN A 1027 -33.97 13.68 8.73
N ASN A 1028 -34.46 12.43 8.73
CA ASN A 1028 -34.08 11.41 7.77
C ASN A 1028 -34.70 11.62 6.37
N LEU A 1029 -35.83 12.34 6.26
CA LEU A 1029 -36.65 12.41 5.04
C LEU A 1029 -36.30 13.55 4.07
N GLY A 1030 -35.51 14.54 4.51
CA GLY A 1030 -35.27 15.74 3.70
C GLY A 1030 -36.42 16.75 3.79
N ALA A 1031 -36.36 17.82 2.99
CA ALA A 1031 -37.39 18.88 2.97
C ALA A 1031 -38.41 18.72 1.82
N GLY A 1032 -38.20 17.78 0.91
CA GLY A 1032 -39.05 17.60 -0.26
C GLY A 1032 -40.34 16.82 0.02
N THR A 1033 -41.04 16.44 -1.06
CA THR A 1033 -42.27 15.63 -0.97
C THR A 1033 -41.94 14.16 -0.71
N LEU A 1034 -42.64 13.53 0.23
CA LEU A 1034 -42.64 12.09 0.42
C LEU A 1034 -43.78 11.46 -0.38
N THR A 1035 -43.47 10.63 -1.36
CA THR A 1035 -44.46 9.93 -2.19
C THR A 1035 -44.53 8.45 -1.81
N LEU A 1036 -45.72 7.98 -1.44
CA LEU A 1036 -46.02 6.56 -1.23
C LEU A 1036 -46.86 6.07 -2.40
N ASN A 1037 -46.36 5.11 -3.18
CA ASN A 1037 -47.05 4.59 -4.37
C ASN A 1037 -46.97 3.06 -4.43
N GLY A 1038 -47.44 2.40 -3.38
CA GLY A 1038 -47.39 0.95 -3.16
C GLY A 1038 -46.48 0.53 -1.99
N GLY A 1039 -45.68 1.46 -1.46
CA GLY A 1039 -44.72 1.23 -0.39
C GLY A 1039 -45.21 1.51 1.04
N LEU A 1040 -44.37 1.11 2.00
CA LEU A 1040 -44.55 1.33 3.45
C LEU A 1040 -43.55 2.36 3.98
N LEU A 1041 -44.03 3.41 4.64
CA LEU A 1041 -43.23 4.21 5.58
C LEU A 1041 -43.34 3.58 6.98
N ARG A 1042 -42.22 3.14 7.54
CA ARG A 1042 -42.13 2.56 8.88
C ARG A 1042 -41.31 3.47 9.80
N MET A 1043 -41.75 3.53 11.06
CA MET A 1043 -41.19 4.40 12.08
C MET A 1043 -40.85 3.51 13.28
N SER A 1044 -39.57 3.43 13.65
CA SER A 1044 -39.09 2.48 14.67
C SER A 1044 -39.51 2.85 16.09
N GLY A 1045 -39.95 4.08 16.31
CA GLY A 1045 -40.38 4.63 17.60
C GLY A 1045 -41.05 5.99 17.40
N SER A 1046 -40.89 6.89 18.36
CA SER A 1046 -41.38 8.28 18.24
C SER A 1046 -40.41 9.12 17.41
N VAL A 1047 -40.88 9.73 16.32
CA VAL A 1047 -40.01 10.50 15.40
C VAL A 1047 -40.24 12.01 15.45
N GLY A 1048 -41.24 12.48 16.21
CA GLY A 1048 -41.61 13.90 16.25
C GLY A 1048 -42.59 14.32 15.15
N THR A 1049 -42.37 15.51 14.60
CA THR A 1049 -43.21 16.11 13.54
C THR A 1049 -42.55 15.93 12.19
N ILE A 1050 -43.23 15.24 11.28
CA ILE A 1050 -42.90 15.21 9.87
C ILE A 1050 -43.63 16.37 9.19
N ASP A 1051 -42.87 17.30 8.63
CA ASP A 1051 -43.38 18.50 7.96
C ASP A 1051 -43.48 18.35 6.44
N ASN A 1052 -42.91 17.28 5.88
CA ASN A 1052 -43.00 16.96 4.46
C ASN A 1052 -44.45 16.89 3.97
N THR A 1053 -44.69 17.40 2.76
CA THR A 1053 -45.90 17.06 2.01
C THR A 1053 -45.88 15.58 1.69
N VAL A 1054 -47.01 14.89 1.87
CA VAL A 1054 -47.14 13.45 1.58
C VAL A 1054 -48.07 13.24 0.40
N ALA A 1055 -47.57 12.62 -0.68
CA ALA A 1055 -48.36 12.28 -1.85
C ALA A 1055 -48.66 10.78 -1.88
N ILE A 1056 -49.94 10.41 -1.99
CA ILE A 1056 -50.38 9.03 -2.11
C ILE A 1056 -50.70 8.71 -3.58
N GLY A 1057 -49.81 7.97 -4.23
CA GLY A 1057 -49.93 7.55 -5.62
C GLY A 1057 -51.03 6.50 -5.81
N SER A 1058 -51.31 6.14 -7.07
CA SER A 1058 -52.38 5.18 -7.42
C SER A 1058 -52.18 3.79 -6.81
N GLY A 1059 -50.95 3.40 -6.47
CA GLY A 1059 -50.63 2.16 -5.76
C GLY A 1059 -51.00 2.18 -4.27
N GLY A 1060 -51.43 3.32 -3.73
CA GLY A 1060 -51.72 3.52 -2.31
C GLY A 1060 -50.46 3.69 -1.46
N GLY A 1061 -50.63 3.77 -0.15
CA GLY A 1061 -49.52 3.91 0.79
C GLY A 1061 -49.84 3.32 2.15
N THR A 1062 -48.82 2.84 2.85
CA THR A 1062 -48.96 2.39 4.24
C THR A 1062 -48.05 3.21 5.16
N ILE A 1063 -48.55 3.57 6.34
CA ILE A 1063 -47.79 4.13 7.45
C ILE A 1063 -47.85 3.16 8.62
N SER A 1064 -46.70 2.83 9.19
CA SER A 1064 -46.57 1.92 10.34
C SER A 1064 -45.68 2.53 11.41
N ILE A 1065 -46.18 2.60 12.64
CA ILE A 1065 -45.49 3.16 13.80
C ILE A 1065 -45.38 2.06 14.84
N ALA A 1066 -44.16 1.83 15.36
CA ALA A 1066 -43.92 0.85 16.41
C ALA A 1066 -44.85 1.09 17.62
N SER A 1067 -45.17 0.03 18.37
CA SER A 1067 -46.21 0.05 19.42
C SER A 1067 -45.98 1.07 20.54
N SER A 1068 -44.73 1.46 20.81
CA SER A 1068 -44.36 2.50 21.79
C SER A 1068 -44.10 3.88 21.14
N GLY A 1069 -44.28 4.00 19.83
CA GLY A 1069 -43.94 5.18 19.05
C GLY A 1069 -45.12 6.09 18.77
N SER A 1070 -44.80 7.33 18.41
CA SER A 1070 -45.76 8.34 17.94
C SER A 1070 -45.19 9.21 16.82
N ALA A 1071 -46.05 9.73 15.96
CA ALA A 1071 -45.67 10.68 14.91
C ALA A 1071 -46.74 11.74 14.69
N THR A 1072 -46.31 12.95 14.30
CA THR A 1072 -47.21 13.99 13.78
C THR A 1072 -46.91 14.23 12.31
N LEU A 1073 -47.89 14.06 11.42
CA LEU A 1073 -47.82 14.56 10.05
C LEU A 1073 -48.48 15.94 10.02
N SER A 1074 -47.68 16.97 9.78
CA SER A 1074 -48.13 18.36 9.69
C SER A 1074 -48.20 18.87 8.25
N GLY A 1075 -47.37 18.32 7.35
CA GLY A 1075 -47.50 18.56 5.92
C GLY A 1075 -48.80 18.00 5.34
N ALA A 1076 -49.24 18.59 4.23
CA ALA A 1076 -50.48 18.19 3.57
C ALA A 1076 -50.36 16.79 2.95
N ILE A 1077 -51.42 15.99 3.11
CA ILE A 1077 -51.60 14.71 2.42
C ILE A 1077 -52.44 14.96 1.16
N SER A 1078 -52.02 14.37 0.04
CA SER A 1078 -52.70 14.51 -1.26
C SER A 1078 -52.73 13.19 -2.04
N GLY A 1079 -53.52 13.14 -3.11
CA GLY A 1079 -53.58 12.00 -4.02
C GLY A 1079 -54.83 11.14 -3.86
N SER A 1080 -54.99 10.16 -4.76
CA SER A 1080 -56.22 9.37 -4.90
C SER A 1080 -56.09 7.91 -4.48
N GLY A 1081 -54.87 7.42 -4.19
CA GLY A 1081 -54.68 6.06 -3.71
C GLY A 1081 -55.11 5.89 -2.26
N SER A 1082 -55.37 4.66 -1.84
CA SER A 1082 -55.75 4.37 -0.46
C SER A 1082 -54.56 4.54 0.50
N LEU A 1083 -54.81 5.12 1.66
CA LEU A 1083 -53.84 5.22 2.76
C LEU A 1083 -54.20 4.23 3.87
N THR A 1084 -53.22 3.50 4.39
CA THR A 1084 -53.41 2.56 5.51
C THR A 1084 -52.51 2.92 6.68
N LYS A 1085 -53.06 3.01 7.89
CA LYS A 1085 -52.32 3.08 9.15
C LYS A 1085 -52.32 1.69 9.81
N ALA A 1086 -51.18 1.00 9.82
CA ALA A 1086 -51.11 -0.46 10.02
C ALA A 1086 -50.77 -0.95 11.44
N ALA A 1087 -49.86 -0.30 12.18
CA ALA A 1087 -49.36 -0.78 13.48
C ALA A 1087 -49.86 0.06 14.67
N ALA A 1088 -49.65 -0.42 15.91
CA ALA A 1088 -50.31 0.11 17.10
C ALA A 1088 -49.85 1.50 17.61
N GLY A 1089 -48.71 2.04 17.16
CA GLY A 1089 -48.24 3.37 17.60
C GLY A 1089 -49.16 4.50 17.16
N ASP A 1090 -49.09 5.66 17.81
CA ASP A 1090 -50.06 6.74 17.58
C ASP A 1090 -49.65 7.68 16.43
N LEU A 1091 -50.62 8.16 15.67
CA LEU A 1091 -50.43 9.09 14.54
C LEU A 1091 -51.26 10.34 14.75
N THR A 1092 -50.68 11.52 14.66
CA THR A 1092 -51.41 12.80 14.64
C THR A 1092 -51.40 13.39 13.24
N LEU A 1093 -52.56 13.74 12.70
CA LEU A 1093 -52.71 14.47 11.44
C LEU A 1093 -53.17 15.90 11.74
N SER A 1094 -52.30 16.86 11.47
CA SER A 1094 -52.55 18.29 11.75
C SER A 1094 -52.65 19.15 10.49
N GLY A 1095 -52.23 18.63 9.33
CA GLY A 1095 -52.28 19.32 8.05
C GLY A 1095 -53.69 19.43 7.44
N ASN A 1096 -53.83 20.35 6.49
CA ASN A 1096 -55.01 20.45 5.64
C ASN A 1096 -54.91 19.48 4.46
N ASN A 1097 -55.62 18.35 4.52
CA ASN A 1097 -55.49 17.26 3.55
C ASN A 1097 -56.62 17.27 2.50
N SER A 1098 -57.13 18.45 2.13
CA SER A 1098 -58.23 18.58 1.15
C SER A 1098 -57.91 18.04 -0.25
N GLY A 1099 -56.62 17.84 -0.56
CA GLY A 1099 -56.16 17.22 -1.82
C GLY A 1099 -56.12 15.69 -1.79
N PHE A 1100 -56.42 15.06 -0.65
CA PHE A 1100 -56.50 13.61 -0.52
C PHE A 1100 -57.93 13.13 -0.78
N THR A 1101 -58.11 12.32 -1.82
CA THR A 1101 -59.42 11.81 -2.27
C THR A 1101 -59.53 10.29 -2.14
N GLY A 1102 -58.46 9.63 -1.71
CA GLY A 1102 -58.42 8.18 -1.51
C GLY A 1102 -59.04 7.75 -0.19
N ALA A 1103 -59.33 6.45 -0.06
CA ALA A 1103 -59.85 5.89 1.18
C ALA A 1103 -58.76 5.82 2.28
N PHE A 1104 -59.14 6.10 3.53
CA PHE A 1104 -58.23 5.99 4.67
C PHE A 1104 -58.64 4.84 5.60
N ALA A 1105 -57.77 3.86 5.79
CA ALA A 1105 -57.97 2.74 6.69
C ALA A 1105 -57.10 2.88 7.94
N ILE A 1106 -57.71 2.91 9.12
CA ILE A 1106 -57.06 2.90 10.42
C ILE A 1106 -57.18 1.49 10.99
N ASN A 1107 -56.13 0.67 10.80
CA ASN A 1107 -56.14 -0.73 11.18
C ASN A 1107 -55.67 -0.97 12.62
N ALA A 1108 -54.83 -0.08 13.17
CA ALA A 1108 -54.33 -0.19 14.54
C ALA A 1108 -53.85 1.15 15.10
N GLY A 1109 -53.83 1.24 16.44
CA GLY A 1109 -53.41 2.42 17.19
C GLY A 1109 -54.45 3.56 17.15
N THR A 1110 -54.08 4.71 17.68
CA THR A 1110 -54.93 5.91 17.65
C THR A 1110 -54.45 6.86 16.54
N VAL A 1111 -55.36 7.31 15.69
CA VAL A 1111 -55.13 8.47 14.81
C VAL A 1111 -55.80 9.68 15.43
N THR A 1112 -55.04 10.67 15.85
CA THR A 1112 -55.56 11.96 16.33
C THR A 1112 -55.60 12.95 15.18
N ILE A 1113 -56.70 13.69 15.02
CA ILE A 1113 -56.80 14.77 14.04
C ILE A 1113 -57.07 16.11 14.72
N SER A 1114 -56.44 17.17 14.21
CA SER A 1114 -56.57 18.54 14.73
C SER A 1114 -56.98 19.58 13.68
N HIS A 1115 -57.26 19.14 12.45
CA HIS A 1115 -57.74 19.99 11.37
C HIS A 1115 -59.01 19.39 10.74
N ALA A 1116 -59.95 20.25 10.30
CA ALA A 1116 -61.26 19.84 9.75
C ALA A 1116 -61.13 18.89 8.55
N ASN A 1117 -60.15 19.14 7.68
CA ASN A 1117 -59.86 18.34 6.49
C ASN A 1117 -58.72 17.32 6.70
N ALA A 1118 -58.37 16.96 7.93
CA ALA A 1118 -57.22 16.08 8.20
C ALA A 1118 -57.39 14.65 7.64
N LEU A 1119 -58.63 14.18 7.45
CA LEU A 1119 -58.91 12.84 6.91
C LEU A 1119 -58.99 12.78 5.38
N GLY A 1120 -59.07 13.94 4.71
CA GLY A 1120 -59.26 14.01 3.26
C GLY A 1120 -60.48 14.83 2.85
N SER A 1121 -60.84 14.68 1.58
CA SER A 1121 -62.10 15.11 0.98
C SER A 1121 -63.14 14.00 1.03
N THR A 1122 -64.43 14.36 0.92
CA THR A 1122 -65.60 13.47 1.08
C THR A 1122 -65.72 12.33 0.06
N ALA A 1123 -64.71 12.10 -0.78
CA ALA A 1123 -64.70 11.07 -1.81
C ALA A 1123 -64.21 9.70 -1.30
N GLY A 1124 -63.32 9.65 -0.31
CA GLY A 1124 -62.57 8.45 0.05
C GLY A 1124 -63.12 7.64 1.23
N GLY A 1125 -63.77 8.30 2.20
CA GLY A 1125 -64.21 7.69 3.46
C GLY A 1125 -63.04 7.29 4.37
N THR A 1126 -63.31 7.24 5.68
CA THR A 1126 -62.38 6.72 6.69
C THR A 1126 -62.96 5.49 7.38
N THR A 1127 -62.23 4.39 7.42
CA THR A 1127 -62.61 3.17 8.14
C THR A 1127 -61.73 2.98 9.36
N VAL A 1128 -62.34 2.83 10.53
CA VAL A 1128 -61.70 2.47 11.80
C VAL A 1128 -61.96 1.00 12.08
N ALA A 1129 -60.91 0.19 12.07
CA ALA A 1129 -60.98 -1.24 12.31
C ALA A 1129 -61.24 -1.58 13.80
N ASP A 1130 -61.56 -2.83 14.07
CA ASP A 1130 -61.63 -3.33 15.45
C ASP A 1130 -60.29 -3.16 16.17
N GLY A 1131 -60.33 -2.71 17.43
CA GLY A 1131 -59.13 -2.40 18.21
C GLY A 1131 -58.36 -1.13 17.81
N ALA A 1132 -58.84 -0.32 16.86
CA ALA A 1132 -58.24 0.95 16.45
C ALA A 1132 -59.12 2.16 16.79
N ALA A 1133 -58.54 3.36 16.88
CA ALA A 1133 -59.28 4.56 17.28
C ALA A 1133 -59.00 5.78 16.38
N LEU A 1134 -60.03 6.59 16.15
CA LEU A 1134 -59.94 7.93 15.60
C LEU A 1134 -60.27 8.95 16.69
N ALA A 1135 -59.34 9.83 17.04
CA ALA A 1135 -59.50 10.87 18.04
C ALA A 1135 -59.60 12.27 17.39
N LEU A 1136 -60.58 13.06 17.82
CA LEU A 1136 -60.84 14.42 17.38
C LEU A 1136 -60.35 15.42 18.43
N SER A 1137 -59.63 16.45 18.01
CA SER A 1137 -59.06 17.46 18.90
C SER A 1137 -59.22 18.86 18.29
N GLY A 1138 -59.52 19.86 19.12
CA GLY A 1138 -59.49 21.28 18.72
C GLY A 1138 -60.83 21.91 18.32
N GLY A 1139 -61.97 21.23 18.48
CA GLY A 1139 -63.28 21.77 18.13
C GLY A 1139 -63.53 21.83 16.63
N ILE A 1140 -63.16 20.76 15.93
CA ILE A 1140 -63.19 20.66 14.47
C ILE A 1140 -64.53 20.11 13.97
N THR A 1141 -64.86 20.41 12.71
CA THR A 1141 -65.97 19.78 11.99
C THR A 1141 -65.43 18.87 10.90
N VAL A 1142 -65.72 17.58 11.01
CA VAL A 1142 -65.34 16.55 10.03
C VAL A 1142 -66.52 16.30 9.10
N THR A 1143 -66.31 16.44 7.80
CA THR A 1143 -67.32 16.18 6.76
C THR A 1143 -67.19 14.78 6.14
N GLU A 1144 -66.08 14.10 6.40
CA GLU A 1144 -65.80 12.76 5.86
C GLU A 1144 -66.76 11.71 6.39
N ASN A 1145 -67.11 10.73 5.54
CA ASN A 1145 -67.87 9.56 5.98
C ASN A 1145 -66.96 8.64 6.82
N LEU A 1146 -67.47 8.18 7.96
CA LEU A 1146 -66.77 7.29 8.88
C LEU A 1146 -67.42 5.90 8.90
N THR A 1147 -66.62 4.84 8.93
CA THR A 1147 -67.06 3.48 9.20
C THR A 1147 -66.35 2.98 10.45
N LEU A 1148 -67.11 2.61 11.49
CA LEU A 1148 -66.59 2.15 12.78
C LEU A 1148 -66.82 0.65 12.93
N SER A 1149 -65.77 -0.12 13.20
CA SER A 1149 -65.82 -1.58 13.26
C SER A 1149 -65.38 -2.18 14.60
N GLY A 1150 -65.50 -1.46 15.72
CA GLY A 1150 -65.22 -2.03 17.04
C GLY A 1150 -65.25 -1.02 18.20
N SER A 1151 -64.77 -1.45 19.37
CA SER A 1151 -64.82 -0.64 20.62
C SER A 1151 -63.60 0.28 20.81
N GLY A 1152 -62.64 0.27 19.89
CA GLY A 1152 -61.42 1.07 19.96
C GLY A 1152 -60.24 0.40 20.67
N VAL A 1153 -59.11 1.12 20.74
CA VAL A 1153 -57.90 0.65 21.44
C VAL A 1153 -58.23 0.39 22.91
N SER A 1154 -58.03 -0.85 23.37
CA SER A 1154 -58.35 -1.29 24.75
C SER A 1154 -59.79 -0.93 25.19
N SER A 1155 -60.75 -0.97 24.25
CA SER A 1155 -62.15 -0.55 24.48
C SER A 1155 -62.33 0.92 24.89
N GLY A 1156 -61.35 1.77 24.60
CA GLY A 1156 -61.35 3.21 24.93
C GLY A 1156 -62.18 4.09 23.99
N GLY A 1157 -62.76 3.54 22.92
CA GLY A 1157 -63.56 4.24 21.90
C GLY A 1157 -62.96 4.14 20.50
N ALA A 1158 -63.74 3.67 19.52
CA ALA A 1158 -63.35 3.71 18.10
C ALA A 1158 -63.43 5.13 17.51
N LEU A 1159 -64.32 5.96 18.06
CA LEU A 1159 -64.33 7.40 17.85
C LEU A 1159 -64.20 8.11 19.20
N ILE A 1160 -63.24 9.02 19.32
CA ILE A 1160 -62.93 9.73 20.56
C ILE A 1160 -63.04 11.24 20.31
N SER A 1161 -63.79 11.97 21.14
CA SER A 1161 -63.73 13.44 21.19
C SER A 1161 -62.86 13.86 22.36
N ALA A 1162 -61.58 14.12 22.08
CA ALA A 1162 -60.54 14.32 23.07
C ALA A 1162 -60.53 15.74 23.64
N SER A 1163 -60.57 16.76 22.77
CA SER A 1163 -60.56 18.18 23.16
C SER A 1163 -61.43 19.05 22.25
N GLY A 1164 -62.01 20.12 22.81
CA GLY A 1164 -62.92 21.02 22.09
C GLY A 1164 -64.27 20.37 21.76
N THR A 1165 -65.27 21.18 21.38
CA THR A 1165 -66.57 20.64 20.94
C THR A 1165 -66.49 20.29 19.46
N ASN A 1166 -66.33 19.02 19.16
CA ASN A 1166 -66.16 18.51 17.79
C ASN A 1166 -67.50 18.16 17.15
N THR A 1167 -67.55 18.19 15.81
CA THR A 1167 -68.73 17.77 15.03
C THR A 1167 -68.31 16.81 13.93
N VAL A 1168 -69.07 15.72 13.74
CA VAL A 1168 -69.00 14.87 12.54
C VAL A 1168 -70.31 15.06 11.78
N SER A 1169 -70.20 15.55 10.55
CA SER A 1169 -71.33 15.84 9.66
C SER A 1169 -71.46 14.85 8.50
N GLY A 1170 -70.39 14.11 8.21
CA GLY A 1170 -70.46 12.93 7.34
C GLY A 1170 -71.26 11.79 7.97
N THR A 1171 -71.64 10.82 7.15
CA THR A 1171 -72.35 9.61 7.61
C THR A 1171 -71.43 8.79 8.51
N VAL A 1172 -71.96 8.25 9.62
CA VAL A 1172 -71.24 7.32 10.50
C VAL A 1172 -71.89 5.94 10.39
N THR A 1173 -71.15 4.97 9.86
CA THR A 1173 -71.62 3.59 9.68
C THR A 1173 -71.07 2.69 10.77
N LEU A 1174 -71.94 2.02 11.52
CA LEU A 1174 -71.60 1.03 12.55
C LEU A 1174 -71.53 -0.36 11.90
N ASN A 1175 -70.32 -0.76 11.52
CA ASN A 1175 -70.05 -2.05 10.89
C ASN A 1175 -69.81 -3.18 11.92
N ALA A 1176 -69.47 -2.81 13.15
CA ALA A 1176 -69.51 -3.67 14.33
C ALA A 1176 -69.94 -2.85 15.55
N ASP A 1177 -70.11 -3.49 16.71
CA ASP A 1177 -70.47 -2.79 17.94
C ASP A 1177 -69.41 -1.74 18.26
N ALA A 1178 -69.83 -0.48 18.32
CA ALA A 1178 -68.92 0.65 18.37
C ALA A 1178 -69.04 1.44 19.67
N THR A 1179 -67.90 1.79 20.23
CA THR A 1179 -67.82 2.71 21.38
C THR A 1179 -67.43 4.11 20.88
N VAL A 1180 -68.23 5.11 21.23
CA VAL A 1180 -67.92 6.53 21.06
C VAL A 1180 -67.62 7.13 22.43
N THR A 1181 -66.38 7.56 22.62
CA THR A 1181 -65.92 8.13 23.89
C THR A 1181 -65.79 9.63 23.77
N THR A 1182 -66.38 10.36 24.72
CA THR A 1182 -66.28 11.82 24.74
C THR A 1182 -65.67 12.26 26.06
N THR A 1183 -64.53 12.94 26.02
CA THR A 1183 -64.01 13.74 27.15
C THR A 1183 -64.34 15.23 26.97
N SER A 1184 -64.54 15.65 25.72
CA SER A 1184 -65.12 16.94 25.33
C SER A 1184 -66.39 16.74 24.50
N GLY A 1185 -67.14 17.81 24.21
CA GLY A 1185 -68.39 17.70 23.45
C GLY A 1185 -68.19 17.08 22.06
N LEU A 1186 -69.12 16.23 21.63
CA LEU A 1186 -69.18 15.69 20.27
C LEU A 1186 -70.60 15.79 19.73
N THR A 1187 -70.77 16.30 18.51
CA THR A 1187 -72.04 16.24 17.78
C THR A 1187 -71.88 15.34 16.57
N LEU A 1188 -72.68 14.27 16.48
CA LEU A 1188 -72.90 13.53 15.25
C LEU A 1188 -74.15 14.10 14.58
N SER A 1189 -73.94 14.89 13.54
CA SER A 1189 -74.99 15.59 12.78
C SER A 1189 -75.33 14.89 11.46
N GLY A 1190 -74.42 14.10 10.92
CA GLY A 1190 -74.73 13.14 9.86
C GLY A 1190 -75.53 11.94 10.37
N VAL A 1191 -76.06 11.15 9.45
CA VAL A 1191 -76.80 9.91 9.77
C VAL A 1191 -75.85 8.88 10.39
N VAL A 1192 -76.20 8.36 11.57
CA VAL A 1192 -75.62 7.14 12.13
C VAL A 1192 -76.41 5.94 11.60
N SER A 1193 -75.76 4.96 10.97
CA SER A 1193 -76.38 3.83 10.27
C SER A 1193 -75.70 2.49 10.59
N GLY A 1194 -76.26 1.36 10.14
CA GLY A 1194 -75.69 0.02 10.34
C GLY A 1194 -76.51 -0.88 11.28
N SER A 1195 -76.14 -2.15 11.44
CA SER A 1195 -76.91 -3.10 12.27
C SER A 1195 -76.40 -3.23 13.71
N SER A 1196 -75.26 -2.63 14.03
CA SER A 1196 -74.52 -2.86 15.27
C SER A 1196 -74.85 -1.86 16.38
N ALA A 1197 -74.46 -2.21 17.61
CA ALA A 1197 -74.75 -1.42 18.81
C ALA A 1197 -73.86 -0.16 18.90
N LEU A 1198 -74.40 0.89 19.54
CA LEU A 1198 -73.69 2.12 19.84
C LEU A 1198 -73.53 2.26 21.36
N THR A 1199 -72.29 2.34 21.85
CA THR A 1199 -71.99 2.64 23.25
C THR A 1199 -71.39 4.04 23.39
N LYS A 1200 -72.05 4.90 24.16
CA LYS A 1200 -71.53 6.20 24.59
C LYS A 1200 -70.76 6.05 25.91
N ALA A 1201 -69.46 6.32 25.88
CA ALA A 1201 -68.56 6.33 27.04
C ALA A 1201 -67.92 7.72 27.30
N GLY A 1202 -67.16 7.84 28.39
CA GLY A 1202 -66.46 9.07 28.79
C GLY A 1202 -67.37 10.13 29.44
N THR A 1203 -66.74 11.11 30.09
CA THR A 1203 -67.43 12.12 30.94
C THR A 1203 -68.13 13.25 30.17
N GLY A 1204 -67.76 13.48 28.91
CA GLY A 1204 -68.33 14.52 28.05
C GLY A 1204 -69.71 14.21 27.49
N ALA A 1205 -70.24 15.16 26.70
CA ALA A 1205 -71.54 15.04 26.04
C ALA A 1205 -71.40 14.56 24.58
N LEU A 1206 -72.23 13.59 24.19
CA LEU A 1206 -72.44 13.17 22.79
C LEU A 1206 -73.84 13.62 22.35
N THR A 1207 -73.94 14.41 21.29
CA THR A 1207 -75.22 14.81 20.68
C THR A 1207 -75.43 14.02 19.40
N LEU A 1208 -76.55 13.29 19.32
CA LEU A 1208 -77.01 12.62 18.11
C LEU A 1208 -78.14 13.46 17.51
N SER A 1209 -77.85 14.17 16.43
CA SER A 1209 -78.78 15.13 15.81
C SER A 1209 -79.24 14.75 14.40
N GLY A 1210 -78.64 13.71 13.80
CA GLY A 1210 -79.06 13.14 12.53
C GLY A 1210 -80.32 12.29 12.64
N ASP A 1211 -80.93 12.03 11.48
CA ASP A 1211 -82.00 11.04 11.32
C ASP A 1211 -81.40 9.62 11.27
N ASN A 1212 -81.06 9.09 12.44
CA ASN A 1212 -80.25 7.88 12.53
C ASN A 1212 -81.06 6.62 12.20
N THR A 1213 -80.42 5.69 11.49
CA THR A 1213 -81.06 4.48 10.91
C THR A 1213 -80.45 3.18 11.41
N TYR A 1214 -79.54 3.23 12.40
CA TYR A 1214 -78.93 2.00 12.92
C TYR A 1214 -79.95 1.16 13.72
N THR A 1215 -79.79 -0.16 13.68
CA THR A 1215 -80.76 -1.10 14.30
C THR A 1215 -80.27 -1.75 15.59
N GLY A 1216 -79.00 -1.59 15.96
CA GLY A 1216 -78.44 -2.13 17.19
C GLY A 1216 -78.81 -1.33 18.44
N ALA A 1217 -78.57 -1.89 19.62
CA ALA A 1217 -78.92 -1.26 20.89
C ALA A 1217 -78.06 -0.02 21.16
N THR A 1218 -78.61 0.97 21.88
CA THR A 1218 -77.85 2.12 22.37
C THR A 1218 -77.55 1.97 23.86
N THR A 1219 -76.29 2.12 24.26
CA THR A 1219 -75.87 2.08 25.67
C THR A 1219 -75.21 3.40 26.06
N VAL A 1220 -75.68 4.05 27.12
CA VAL A 1220 -75.02 5.20 27.74
C VAL A 1220 -74.28 4.70 28.99
N SER A 1221 -72.98 4.46 28.88
CA SER A 1221 -72.17 3.90 29.96
C SER A 1221 -71.60 4.98 30.89
N ALA A 1222 -71.38 6.20 30.40
CA ALA A 1222 -70.95 7.35 31.18
C ALA A 1222 -71.24 8.70 30.48
N GLY A 1223 -71.26 9.78 31.27
CA GLY A 1223 -71.47 11.15 30.78
C GLY A 1223 -72.90 11.37 30.25
N THR A 1224 -73.05 12.31 29.31
CA THR A 1224 -74.37 12.67 28.75
C THR A 1224 -74.50 12.24 27.28
N LEU A 1225 -75.57 11.56 26.94
CA LEU A 1225 -76.06 11.41 25.56
C LEU A 1225 -77.22 12.38 25.35
N ILE A 1226 -77.18 13.20 24.31
CA ILE A 1226 -78.22 14.17 23.93
C ILE A 1226 -78.89 13.68 22.65
N ALA A 1227 -80.16 13.28 22.73
CA ALA A 1227 -80.98 12.95 21.59
C ALA A 1227 -81.59 14.23 20.99
N GLY A 1228 -81.04 14.67 19.86
CA GLY A 1228 -81.42 15.91 19.15
C GLY A 1228 -82.40 15.72 17.98
N HIS A 1229 -82.77 14.49 17.66
CA HIS A 1229 -83.76 14.12 16.64
C HIS A 1229 -84.70 13.01 17.14
N ALA A 1230 -85.88 12.83 16.53
CA ALA A 1230 -86.85 11.78 16.92
C ALA A 1230 -86.28 10.36 16.78
N ASN A 1231 -85.47 10.13 15.73
CA ASN A 1231 -84.76 8.88 15.47
C ASN A 1231 -83.29 8.93 15.93
N ALA A 1232 -82.92 9.85 16.83
CA ALA A 1232 -81.52 10.02 17.25
C ALA A 1232 -80.88 8.74 17.82
N LEU A 1233 -81.68 7.85 18.41
CA LEU A 1233 -81.22 6.62 19.04
C LEU A 1233 -81.36 5.37 18.15
N GLY A 1234 -81.62 5.58 16.84
CA GLY A 1234 -81.76 4.51 15.85
C GLY A 1234 -83.20 4.04 15.66
N THR A 1235 -83.36 2.81 15.18
CA THR A 1235 -84.68 2.17 15.04
C THR A 1235 -85.08 1.46 16.33
N ALA A 1236 -86.38 1.43 16.65
CA ALA A 1236 -86.90 0.93 17.94
C ALA A 1236 -86.67 -0.56 18.26
N ALA A 1237 -86.00 -1.33 17.40
CA ALA A 1237 -85.94 -2.79 17.46
C ALA A 1237 -85.07 -3.36 18.60
N ALA A 1238 -84.06 -2.62 19.11
CA ALA A 1238 -83.08 -3.14 20.06
C ALA A 1238 -83.03 -2.46 21.44
N GLY A 1239 -83.67 -1.28 21.61
CA GLY A 1239 -83.81 -0.56 22.88
C GLY A 1239 -82.56 0.23 23.34
N THR A 1240 -82.76 1.08 24.36
CA THR A 1240 -81.70 1.94 24.93
C THR A 1240 -81.50 1.67 26.42
N THR A 1241 -80.24 1.54 26.85
CA THR A 1241 -79.83 1.36 28.26
C THR A 1241 -79.03 2.55 28.77
N VAL A 1242 -79.40 3.09 29.93
CA VAL A 1242 -78.65 4.14 30.64
C VAL A 1242 -78.07 3.53 31.93
N ALA A 1243 -76.74 3.56 32.04
CA ALA A 1243 -76.01 3.07 33.20
C ALA A 1243 -76.14 4.02 34.40
N SER A 1244 -75.93 3.49 35.60
CA SER A 1244 -76.03 4.28 36.83
C SER A 1244 -75.02 5.43 36.82
N GLY A 1245 -75.51 6.67 36.93
CA GLY A 1245 -74.68 7.88 36.91
C GLY A 1245 -74.35 8.42 35.52
N ALA A 1246 -74.83 7.79 34.45
CA ALA A 1246 -74.87 8.40 33.12
C ALA A 1246 -76.13 9.27 32.97
N THR A 1247 -76.31 9.96 31.84
CA THR A 1247 -77.50 10.79 31.57
C THR A 1247 -77.92 10.67 30.12
N LEU A 1248 -79.21 10.43 29.88
CA LEU A 1248 -79.85 10.63 28.58
C LEU A 1248 -80.68 11.92 28.62
N ALA A 1249 -80.27 12.94 27.87
CA ALA A 1249 -81.02 14.17 27.67
C ALA A 1249 -81.78 14.11 26.34
N VAL A 1250 -83.07 14.46 26.37
CA VAL A 1250 -83.92 14.51 25.17
C VAL A 1250 -84.22 15.97 24.85
N GLY A 1251 -83.98 16.39 23.60
CA GLY A 1251 -84.24 17.76 23.17
C GLY A 1251 -85.72 18.15 23.29
N SER A 1252 -85.98 19.45 23.43
CA SER A 1252 -87.34 19.97 23.59
C SER A 1252 -88.23 19.61 22.38
N GLY A 1253 -89.40 19.01 22.64
CA GLY A 1253 -90.35 18.65 21.59
C GLY A 1253 -90.06 17.33 20.86
N ILE A 1254 -89.07 16.56 21.31
CA ILE A 1254 -88.71 15.25 20.75
C ILE A 1254 -89.44 14.14 21.48
N THR A 1255 -90.06 13.24 20.73
CA THR A 1255 -90.59 11.96 21.24
C THR A 1255 -89.70 10.84 20.70
N LEU A 1256 -89.10 10.06 21.59
CA LEU A 1256 -88.28 8.91 21.22
C LEU A 1256 -89.16 7.72 20.83
N ALA A 1257 -88.71 6.93 19.86
CA ALA A 1257 -89.49 5.83 19.28
C ALA A 1257 -89.42 4.50 20.07
N GLU A 1258 -88.64 4.41 21.13
CA GLU A 1258 -88.13 3.15 21.68
C GLU A 1258 -88.21 3.04 23.21
N ASN A 1259 -88.06 1.80 23.72
CA ASN A 1259 -88.09 1.51 25.15
C ASN A 1259 -86.75 1.86 25.83
N LEU A 1260 -86.85 2.52 26.99
CA LEU A 1260 -85.71 2.95 27.80
C LEU A 1260 -85.57 2.08 29.06
N THR A 1261 -84.36 1.56 29.29
CA THR A 1261 -83.97 0.88 30.53
C THR A 1261 -82.97 1.73 31.29
N VAL A 1262 -83.32 2.20 32.48
CA VAL A 1262 -82.41 2.95 33.36
C VAL A 1262 -81.97 2.03 34.50
N SER A 1263 -80.66 1.81 34.61
CA SER A 1263 -80.07 1.01 35.69
C SER A 1263 -79.48 1.95 36.75
N GLY A 1264 -80.03 1.97 37.97
CA GLY A 1264 -79.51 2.81 39.06
C GLY A 1264 -79.97 4.28 39.02
N THR A 1265 -79.07 5.24 39.30
CA THR A 1265 -79.38 6.68 39.45
C THR A 1265 -79.20 7.50 38.16
N GLY A 1266 -79.13 6.83 37.00
CA GLY A 1266 -78.91 7.47 35.69
C GLY A 1266 -80.13 8.18 35.12
#